data_AF-A0A944F6B5-F1
#
_entry.id   AF-A0A944F6B5-F1
#
_cell.length_a   1.000
_cell.length_b   1.000
_cell.length_c   1.000
_cell.angle_alpha   90.00
_cell.angle_beta   90.00
_cell.angle_gamma   90.00
#
_symmetry.space_group_name_H-M   'P 1'
#
loop_
_entity.id
_entity.type
_entity.pdbx_description
1 polymer ?
#
loop_
_entity_poly.entity_id
_entity_poly.type
_entity_poly.pdbx_seq_one_letter_code
_entity_poly.pdbx_strand_id
1 'polypeptide(L)'
;MVKRSLGHRRRCPVQPDRQQRSRRDSQGRAEESTGEGQGASRRGAGQEDPDKCRCESDPVDVASGRMLLPETDVSLPGTFPLTFTRNFKSSYRNGYWFGPAWASTADERLEIDAQGVVLIRHDGALLTYPHPAPGISVMPDAGDAHPLTVDLYGHYTITDPVAGRAWHFTAPGGDGNGIALLHEITDRSGQYVTFDYDTDGTPTGIVHSAGYHLKITTEGERITALHLAGAASEGGDQELVRFGYDTHGHLAAVARSTGIPTRYTNDEQGRITAWTDTNNSSYYYVYDDQHRSTYQSGQAGHLRNTFTYDDTDPSTGHKVTTVTNSLGHTKRFLVNSRLQVVAETGPDGATTRRTYDERDRPLTITDPLGRTISYGYDDAGRVIMAVRPDGTYKSVGYNDLGLPISIAGADGTHLIQSFDDFGNRTEETDSSGATTRFRYDALGHLSAVTDALGATTAVRCNTAGLPVEVTDPLGAVTHYERDAFGRPTTITDPLGATTRLEWTIEGKLARRIAPDGTTESWTYDGEGNCTSYTDAMGAVSHFEYTHFDLLAARTGPDGLRYTFEHDTELKLRKVTNPQGLTWSYDYNSVGRLVEETDFDDRVLAYAHDAAGQLTRRTTASGSVISFERDVLGRPVTKDAAGAVTTYTYDVTGGLARATGPDAVLTLQRDDAGRLLAETVNGRAVTYTYDALGRRTSRTTPMGAVSSWSYDAAGNRTELSTSGRTLTFEHDKAGRELSRHLGGALTLTSAFDDLGRLTKHELVGPANQRIQRRAYAYRPDSNLVGIDDQLNGSSRFDLDEAGRVTAVHAAGWTETYAYDEAGNQTSASWPAPMPGQEAVGPRTYTGTRIRTAGGVRYEHDTAGRITLRQKPRLSRKPDTWRYTWDAEDRLVSVLTPDGTVWRYQYDPLGRRIAKQRLAADGSETIAEQADFTWDDTTLCEQTTHMPGTSLGGLTLTWNHDGSRPLTQTERRTAADVPQEEIDSRFYAIVTDLVGTPTELVDEQGHIVWRTRSTLWGGTAWNRTATAYTPLRFPGQYFDLETSLHYNYFRHYDPETARYLSPDPLGLKPADNPTAYVRNPHTWSDPHGLSPCKTWPNLEPGDVPIAPDKIPTMSAAELREATGRFAYVVMPGGELRVTRLGSIYGHVDLAQGANVTAAGEIKLYQGLIKSIDNRSGHYQPKGPEPRGAAEDAFREAGFDVGENSYKERW
;
A
#
# COMPACT_ATOMS: atom_id res chain seq x y z
N MET A 1 -1.06 16.56 -1.96
CA MET A 1 -1.23 15.13 -2.31
C MET A 1 -1.17 14.87 -3.83
N VAL A 2 0.01 14.86 -4.48
CA VAL A 2 0.07 14.85 -5.98
C VAL A 2 0.90 13.72 -6.63
N LYS A 3 1.74 12.98 -5.90
CA LYS A 3 2.68 11.99 -6.50
C LYS A 3 2.07 10.60 -6.85
N ARG A 4 0.78 10.53 -7.25
CA ARG A 4 0.11 9.30 -7.75
C ARG A 4 -0.94 9.54 -8.87
N SER A 5 -0.51 10.09 -10.00
CA SER A 5 -1.19 9.90 -11.31
C SER A 5 -0.23 9.28 -12.32
N LEU A 6 0.13 8.01 -12.09
CA LEU A 6 0.50 7.12 -13.18
C LEU A 6 -0.82 6.55 -13.70
N GLY A 7 -1.34 7.11 -14.79
CA GLY A 7 -2.65 6.77 -15.35
C GLY A 7 -2.75 5.33 -15.86
N HIS A 8 -3.86 5.01 -16.55
CA HIS A 8 -4.10 3.70 -17.14
C HIS A 8 -3.06 3.37 -18.24
N ARG A 9 -1.88 2.92 -17.83
CA ARG A 9 -1.16 1.93 -18.63
C ARG A 9 -2.11 0.74 -18.74
N ARG A 10 -2.64 0.51 -19.94
CA ARG A 10 -3.13 -0.78 -20.40
C ARG A 10 -1.95 -1.76 -20.45
N ARG A 11 -1.35 -2.07 -19.29
CA ARG A 11 -0.41 -3.18 -19.15
C ARG A 11 -1.20 -4.44 -19.49
N CYS A 12 -0.58 -5.36 -20.22
CA CYS A 12 -1.00 -6.76 -20.12
C CYS A 12 -1.07 -7.13 -18.63
N PRO A 13 -2.19 -7.68 -18.14
CA PRO A 13 -2.29 -8.10 -16.75
C PRO A 13 -1.30 -9.23 -16.55
N VAL A 14 -0.22 -8.97 -15.79
CA VAL A 14 0.75 -10.01 -15.42
C VAL A 14 0.09 -10.88 -14.35
N GLN A 15 -0.58 -11.95 -14.78
CA GLN A 15 -0.71 -13.15 -13.96
C GLN A 15 0.68 -13.77 -13.77
N PRO A 16 0.92 -14.50 -12.67
CA PRO A 16 2.30 -14.86 -12.26
C PRO A 16 2.97 -15.87 -13.20
N ASP A 17 4.04 -15.42 -13.85
CA ASP A 17 5.05 -16.16 -14.65
C ASP A 17 4.71 -17.61 -15.05
N ARG A 18 4.11 -17.77 -16.24
CA ARG A 18 4.22 -18.97 -17.08
C ARG A 18 4.65 -18.56 -18.50
N GLN A 19 5.95 -18.51 -18.78
CA GLN A 19 6.54 -18.17 -20.10
C GLN A 19 7.24 -19.41 -20.70
N GLN A 20 7.40 -19.74 -22.00
CA GLN A 20 6.96 -19.33 -23.37
C GLN A 20 6.87 -20.57 -24.36
N ARG A 21 7.76 -20.81 -25.39
CA ARG A 21 7.52 -21.71 -26.60
C ARG A 21 8.74 -22.22 -27.49
N SER A 22 8.68 -23.47 -27.99
CA SER A 22 8.90 -23.94 -29.42
C SER A 22 10.30 -24.22 -30.09
N ARG A 23 10.24 -24.77 -31.35
CA ARG A 23 11.25 -24.88 -32.49
C ARG A 23 12.18 -26.14 -32.53
N ARG A 24 12.78 -26.65 -33.64
CA ARG A 24 12.96 -26.30 -35.11
C ARG A 24 13.41 -27.59 -35.92
N ASP A 25 13.78 -27.72 -37.24
CA ASP A 25 13.97 -26.90 -38.47
C ASP A 25 14.06 -27.76 -39.80
N SER A 26 14.04 -27.12 -41.00
CA SER A 26 14.63 -27.55 -42.33
C SER A 26 14.05 -28.78 -43.11
N GLN A 27 14.06 -28.91 -44.47
CA GLN A 27 14.41 -28.04 -45.63
C GLN A 27 13.86 -28.63 -46.99
N GLY A 28 13.51 -27.82 -48.03
CA GLY A 28 13.62 -28.25 -49.46
C GLY A 28 12.53 -27.97 -50.54
N ARG A 29 12.61 -26.81 -51.24
CA ARG A 29 12.26 -26.51 -52.67
C ARG A 29 10.91 -26.87 -53.37
N ALA A 30 10.17 -25.80 -53.73
CA ALA A 30 9.86 -25.29 -55.10
C ALA A 30 8.64 -25.74 -55.97
N GLU A 31 7.83 -24.70 -56.30
CA GLU A 31 7.15 -24.36 -57.58
C GLU A 31 5.77 -24.92 -58.04
N GLU A 32 5.11 -24.05 -58.85
CA GLU A 32 3.83 -24.13 -59.60
C GLU A 32 2.47 -24.14 -58.85
N SER A 33 1.40 -23.81 -59.58
CA SER A 33 0.15 -23.24 -59.03
C SER A 33 -1.13 -23.68 -59.75
N THR A 34 -2.14 -24.11 -58.98
CA THR A 34 -3.58 -24.11 -59.33
C THR A 34 -4.41 -24.05 -58.03
N GLY A 35 -5.71 -23.72 -58.13
CA GLY A 35 -6.60 -23.57 -56.97
C GLY A 35 -7.27 -24.87 -56.47
N GLU A 36 -8.33 -24.68 -55.68
CA GLU A 36 -9.08 -25.67 -54.86
C GLU A 36 -8.48 -25.98 -53.46
N GLY A 37 -9.35 -26.16 -52.46
CA GLY A 37 -8.99 -26.71 -51.14
C GLY A 37 -8.66 -25.74 -49.98
N GLN A 38 -9.63 -24.96 -49.48
CA GLN A 38 -9.50 -24.26 -48.17
C GLN A 38 -9.68 -25.22 -46.99
N GLY A 39 -8.80 -26.23 -46.86
CA GLY A 39 -8.94 -27.32 -45.88
C GLY A 39 -7.64 -27.80 -45.23
N ALA A 40 -6.55 -27.02 -45.29
CA ALA A 40 -5.24 -27.42 -44.77
C ALA A 40 -4.48 -26.30 -44.05
N SER A 41 -3.62 -26.68 -43.11
CA SER A 41 -2.62 -25.83 -42.44
C SER A 41 -3.09 -24.78 -41.42
N ARG A 42 -4.07 -25.10 -40.55
CA ARG A 42 -4.20 -24.41 -39.24
C ARG A 42 -3.08 -24.78 -38.25
N ARG A 43 -2.47 -25.96 -38.42
CA ARG A 43 -1.55 -26.64 -37.48
C ARG A 43 -0.09 -26.14 -37.49
N GLY A 44 0.30 -25.29 -38.43
CA GLY A 44 1.69 -24.82 -38.58
C GLY A 44 2.09 -23.65 -37.66
N ALA A 45 1.15 -23.07 -36.91
CA ALA A 45 1.31 -21.77 -36.25
C ALA A 45 0.97 -21.82 -34.75
N GLY A 46 1.78 -22.54 -33.96
CA GLY A 46 1.73 -22.42 -32.49
C GLY A 46 2.04 -20.97 -32.08
N GLN A 47 1.02 -20.18 -31.74
CA GLN A 47 1.14 -18.73 -31.53
C GLN A 47 1.62 -18.34 -30.13
N GLU A 48 2.06 -17.09 -29.95
CA GLU A 48 2.38 -16.55 -28.63
C GLU A 48 1.12 -16.51 -27.75
N ASP A 49 1.15 -17.29 -26.68
CA ASP A 49 0.32 -17.11 -25.49
C ASP A 49 0.61 -15.73 -24.85
N PRO A 50 -0.42 -15.01 -24.37
CA PRO A 50 -0.32 -13.60 -24.00
C PRO A 50 0.39 -13.30 -22.67
N ASP A 51 0.53 -14.26 -21.75
CA ASP A 51 1.28 -14.06 -20.48
C ASP A 51 2.80 -13.86 -20.74
N LYS A 52 3.22 -14.06 -21.99
CA LYS A 52 4.61 -13.98 -22.47
C LYS A 52 4.97 -12.62 -23.10
N CYS A 53 3.99 -11.74 -23.30
CA CYS A 53 4.18 -10.49 -24.04
C CYS A 53 4.90 -9.42 -23.21
N ARG A 54 6.01 -8.89 -23.74
CA ARG A 54 6.76 -7.79 -23.12
C ARG A 54 6.43 -6.47 -23.79
N CYS A 55 5.33 -5.87 -23.36
CA CYS A 55 4.81 -4.67 -24.01
C CYS A 55 5.47 -3.36 -23.55
N GLU A 56 5.68 -2.45 -24.50
CA GLU A 56 5.94 -1.03 -24.24
C GLU A 56 4.73 -0.17 -24.64
N SER A 57 4.52 0.93 -23.93
CA SER A 57 3.43 1.90 -24.16
C SER A 57 2.02 1.26 -24.14
N ASP A 58 1.05 1.85 -24.87
CA ASP A 58 -0.25 1.23 -25.17
C ASP A 58 -0.02 0.04 -26.14
N PRO A 59 -0.40 -1.19 -25.77
CA PRO A 59 0.66 -2.19 -25.62
C PRO A 59 1.08 -2.84 -26.95
N VAL A 60 2.33 -2.60 -27.33
CA VAL A 60 3.04 -3.34 -28.39
C VAL A 60 4.09 -4.24 -27.78
N ASP A 61 3.97 -5.54 -27.99
CA ASP A 61 4.97 -6.54 -27.58
C ASP A 61 6.28 -6.35 -28.36
N VAL A 62 7.39 -6.13 -27.66
CA VAL A 62 8.68 -5.84 -28.30
C VAL A 62 9.35 -7.06 -28.94
N ALA A 63 8.89 -8.28 -28.65
CA ALA A 63 9.45 -9.48 -29.27
C ALA A 63 8.84 -9.78 -30.64
N SER A 64 7.50 -9.72 -30.74
CA SER A 64 6.72 -10.05 -31.93
C SER A 64 6.28 -8.82 -32.75
N GLY A 65 6.34 -7.62 -32.15
CA GLY A 65 5.88 -6.35 -32.72
C GLY A 65 4.36 -6.18 -32.73
N ARG A 66 3.59 -7.06 -32.07
CA ARG A 66 2.12 -7.05 -32.12
C ARG A 66 1.54 -5.98 -31.21
N MET A 67 0.64 -5.16 -31.75
CA MET A 67 -0.30 -4.40 -30.93
C MET A 67 -1.33 -5.39 -30.37
N LEU A 68 -1.53 -5.31 -29.07
CA LEU A 68 -2.48 -6.10 -28.28
C LEU A 68 -3.48 -5.15 -27.64
N LEU A 69 -4.71 -5.63 -27.40
CA LEU A 69 -5.62 -4.94 -26.51
C LEU A 69 -6.50 -5.94 -25.76
N PRO A 70 -6.13 -6.31 -24.52
CA PRO A 70 -6.99 -7.05 -23.62
C PRO A 70 -8.03 -6.12 -22.99
N GLU A 71 -9.29 -6.54 -22.98
CA GLU A 71 -10.44 -5.80 -22.43
C GLU A 71 -11.28 -6.76 -21.57
N THR A 72 -11.71 -6.29 -20.39
CA THR A 72 -12.67 -7.02 -19.53
C THR A 72 -13.97 -6.22 -19.51
N ASP A 73 -15.01 -6.77 -20.12
CA ASP A 73 -16.27 -6.05 -20.27
C ASP A 73 -17.23 -6.27 -19.11
N VAL A 74 -17.12 -7.42 -18.43
CA VAL A 74 -17.93 -7.81 -17.26
C VAL A 74 -17.06 -8.60 -16.29
N SER A 75 -17.17 -8.30 -15.00
CA SER A 75 -16.58 -9.08 -13.91
C SER A 75 -17.53 -9.06 -12.71
N LEU A 76 -18.06 -10.23 -12.32
CA LEU A 76 -18.97 -10.40 -11.19
C LEU A 76 -18.27 -11.21 -10.08
N PRO A 77 -18.28 -10.73 -8.82
CA PRO A 77 -17.47 -11.30 -7.76
C PRO A 77 -18.07 -12.59 -7.18
N GLY A 78 -17.22 -13.56 -6.87
CA GLY A 78 -17.59 -14.80 -6.18
C GLY A 78 -16.37 -15.64 -5.82
N THR A 79 -16.56 -16.75 -5.11
CA THR A 79 -15.49 -17.74 -4.83
C THR A 79 -14.95 -18.29 -6.16
N PHE A 80 -15.85 -18.75 -7.02
CA PHE A 80 -15.68 -18.73 -8.47
C PHE A 80 -16.30 -17.42 -9.02
N PRO A 81 -15.57 -16.57 -9.75
CA PRO A 81 -16.09 -15.32 -10.32
C PRO A 81 -16.47 -15.47 -11.81
N LEU A 82 -17.54 -14.79 -12.25
CA LEU A 82 -17.93 -14.72 -13.67
C LEU A 82 -17.21 -13.55 -14.35
N THR A 83 -16.41 -13.83 -15.38
CA THR A 83 -15.72 -12.80 -16.18
C THR A 83 -15.98 -12.95 -17.67
N PHE A 84 -16.27 -11.85 -18.36
CA PHE A 84 -16.35 -11.78 -19.82
C PHE A 84 -15.22 -10.90 -20.36
N THR A 85 -14.39 -11.46 -21.25
CA THR A 85 -13.17 -10.82 -21.76
C THR A 85 -13.12 -10.83 -23.28
N ARG A 86 -12.40 -9.86 -23.87
CA ARG A 86 -12.07 -9.77 -25.29
C ARG A 86 -10.58 -9.45 -25.45
N ASN A 87 -9.89 -10.07 -26.39
CA ASN A 87 -8.46 -9.88 -26.62
C ASN A 87 -8.19 -9.62 -28.11
N PHE A 88 -7.82 -8.38 -28.44
CA PHE A 88 -7.35 -8.02 -29.78
C PHE A 88 -5.86 -8.33 -29.94
N LYS A 89 -5.47 -8.77 -31.13
CA LYS A 89 -4.07 -8.94 -31.53
C LYS A 89 -3.94 -8.66 -33.03
N SER A 90 -3.02 -7.76 -33.42
CA SER A 90 -2.93 -7.26 -34.81
C SER A 90 -2.78 -8.35 -35.90
N SER A 91 -2.30 -9.54 -35.55
CA SER A 91 -2.14 -10.73 -36.42
C SER A 91 -3.11 -11.89 -36.16
N TYR A 92 -4.03 -11.79 -35.21
CA TYR A 92 -5.00 -12.86 -34.92
C TYR A 92 -6.17 -12.80 -35.91
N ARG A 93 -6.63 -13.94 -36.43
CA ARG A 93 -7.71 -14.00 -37.45
C ARG A 93 -8.69 -15.17 -37.23
N ASN A 94 -8.78 -15.68 -36.00
CA ASN A 94 -9.60 -16.86 -35.65
C ASN A 94 -10.84 -16.50 -34.78
N GLY A 95 -11.06 -15.20 -34.53
CA GLY A 95 -12.23 -14.66 -33.84
C GLY A 95 -13.51 -14.74 -34.67
N TYR A 96 -14.65 -14.66 -34.02
CA TYR A 96 -15.96 -14.75 -34.66
C TYR A 96 -16.90 -13.64 -34.19
N TRP A 97 -17.31 -13.67 -32.92
CA TRP A 97 -18.44 -12.86 -32.42
C TRP A 97 -18.17 -11.35 -32.34
N PHE A 98 -16.89 -10.95 -32.22
CA PHE A 98 -16.43 -9.56 -32.26
C PHE A 98 -15.67 -9.23 -33.57
N GLY A 99 -15.78 -10.09 -34.58
CA GLY A 99 -14.99 -10.04 -35.81
C GLY A 99 -13.62 -10.74 -35.68
N PRO A 100 -12.92 -10.98 -36.81
CA PRO A 100 -11.82 -11.95 -36.87
C PRO A 100 -10.59 -11.61 -36.01
N ALA A 101 -10.36 -10.33 -35.71
CA ALA A 101 -9.17 -9.86 -35.00
C ALA A 101 -9.28 -9.86 -33.47
N TRP A 102 -10.44 -10.25 -32.93
CA TRP A 102 -10.71 -10.35 -31.49
C TRP A 102 -10.97 -11.81 -31.10
N ALA A 103 -10.25 -12.33 -30.11
CA ALA A 103 -10.71 -13.48 -29.32
C ALA A 103 -11.64 -12.97 -28.19
N SER A 104 -12.51 -13.84 -27.67
CA SER A 104 -13.34 -13.52 -26.50
C SER A 104 -13.81 -14.76 -25.77
N THR A 105 -14.37 -14.55 -24.57
CA THR A 105 -15.03 -15.59 -23.77
C THR A 105 -16.15 -16.33 -24.52
N ALA A 106 -16.74 -15.74 -25.59
CA ALA A 106 -17.74 -16.40 -26.43
C ALA A 106 -17.17 -17.14 -27.66
N ASP A 107 -15.88 -16.95 -27.98
CA ASP A 107 -15.22 -17.59 -29.13
C ASP A 107 -14.52 -18.92 -28.78
N GLU A 108 -14.45 -19.28 -27.49
CA GLU A 108 -13.68 -20.42 -26.98
C GLU A 108 -14.31 -21.78 -27.35
N ARG A 109 -13.55 -22.60 -28.08
CA ARG A 109 -14.03 -23.80 -28.76
C ARG A 109 -12.90 -24.75 -29.13
N LEU A 110 -13.26 -25.99 -29.46
CA LEU A 110 -12.39 -26.91 -30.18
C LEU A 110 -12.80 -26.99 -31.65
N GLU A 111 -11.82 -26.95 -32.55
CA GLU A 111 -11.97 -27.24 -33.98
C GLU A 111 -11.29 -28.58 -34.28
N ILE A 112 -12.04 -29.53 -34.84
CA ILE A 112 -11.67 -30.95 -34.89
C ILE A 112 -11.66 -31.42 -36.35
N ASP A 113 -10.55 -32.00 -36.79
CA ASP A 113 -10.33 -32.47 -38.16
C ASP A 113 -9.68 -33.88 -38.18
N ALA A 114 -9.49 -34.44 -39.38
CA ALA A 114 -8.90 -35.76 -39.57
C ALA A 114 -7.43 -35.89 -39.09
N GLN A 115 -6.80 -34.79 -38.67
CA GLN A 115 -5.42 -34.72 -38.20
C GLN A 115 -5.31 -34.47 -36.67
N GLY A 116 -6.41 -34.18 -35.96
CA GLY A 116 -6.42 -34.00 -34.49
C GLY A 116 -7.42 -32.93 -34.03
N VAL A 117 -7.09 -32.25 -32.93
CA VAL A 117 -7.91 -31.18 -32.32
C VAL A 117 -7.12 -29.87 -32.25
N VAL A 118 -7.79 -28.73 -32.40
CA VAL A 118 -7.23 -27.39 -32.15
C VAL A 118 -8.12 -26.65 -31.16
N LEU A 119 -7.58 -26.31 -29.99
CA LEU A 119 -8.20 -25.40 -29.03
C LEU A 119 -7.97 -23.96 -29.47
N ILE A 120 -9.05 -23.17 -29.44
CA ILE A 120 -9.04 -21.72 -29.61
C ILE A 120 -9.53 -21.12 -28.29
N ARG A 121 -8.67 -20.35 -27.62
CA ARG A 121 -8.92 -19.79 -26.29
C ARG A 121 -9.44 -18.35 -26.35
N HIS A 122 -10.13 -17.91 -25.29
CA HIS A 122 -10.60 -16.53 -25.13
C HIS A 122 -9.49 -15.46 -25.13
N ASP A 123 -8.24 -15.88 -24.89
CA ASP A 123 -7.03 -15.05 -24.82
C ASP A 123 -6.34 -14.86 -26.20
N GLY A 124 -6.79 -15.57 -27.24
CA GLY A 124 -6.21 -15.57 -28.59
C GLY A 124 -5.07 -16.57 -28.82
N ALA A 125 -4.78 -17.45 -27.85
CA ALA A 125 -3.87 -18.58 -28.05
C ALA A 125 -4.53 -19.70 -28.88
N LEU A 126 -3.70 -20.37 -29.67
CA LEU A 126 -4.08 -21.49 -30.54
C LEU A 126 -3.20 -22.69 -30.20
N LEU A 127 -3.81 -23.78 -29.75
CA LEU A 127 -3.12 -24.96 -29.22
C LEU A 127 -3.57 -26.21 -29.98
N THR A 128 -2.63 -26.89 -30.62
CA THR A 128 -2.90 -28.12 -31.39
C THR A 128 -2.64 -29.34 -30.53
N TYR A 129 -3.56 -30.30 -30.55
CA TYR A 129 -3.48 -31.59 -29.87
C TYR A 129 -3.63 -32.74 -30.89
N PRO A 130 -3.01 -33.91 -30.64
CA PRO A 130 -3.37 -35.14 -31.34
C PRO A 130 -4.78 -35.60 -30.91
N HIS A 131 -5.35 -36.58 -31.63
CA HIS A 131 -6.63 -37.19 -31.23
C HIS A 131 -6.47 -38.03 -29.95
N PRO A 132 -7.18 -37.71 -28.84
CA PRO A 132 -7.27 -38.62 -27.70
C PRO A 132 -8.09 -39.87 -28.03
N ALA A 133 -7.71 -41.01 -27.47
CA ALA A 133 -8.61 -42.15 -27.38
C ALA A 133 -9.58 -41.97 -26.20
N PRO A 134 -10.80 -42.54 -26.22
CA PRO A 134 -11.76 -42.39 -25.12
C PRO A 134 -11.16 -42.77 -23.75
N GLY A 135 -11.19 -41.82 -22.81
CA GLY A 135 -10.60 -41.94 -21.48
C GLY A 135 -9.08 -41.81 -21.38
N ILE A 136 -8.37 -41.51 -22.48
CA ILE A 136 -6.91 -41.33 -22.52
C ILE A 136 -6.58 -39.86 -22.73
N SER A 137 -5.83 -39.27 -21.80
CA SER A 137 -5.39 -37.87 -21.88
C SER A 137 -4.25 -37.67 -22.88
N VAL A 138 -4.26 -36.52 -23.58
CA VAL A 138 -3.17 -36.07 -24.45
C VAL A 138 -2.77 -34.62 -24.12
N MET A 139 -1.50 -34.28 -24.34
CA MET A 139 -0.96 -32.92 -24.21
C MET A 139 -0.93 -32.23 -25.59
N PRO A 140 -0.82 -30.89 -25.67
CA PRO A 140 -0.63 -30.22 -26.95
C PRO A 140 0.74 -30.55 -27.56
N ASP A 141 0.85 -30.43 -28.88
CA ASP A 141 2.12 -30.63 -29.62
C ASP A 141 3.17 -29.58 -29.25
N ALA A 142 2.75 -28.36 -28.87
CA ALA A 142 3.59 -27.28 -28.36
C ALA A 142 2.75 -26.22 -27.62
N GLY A 143 3.37 -25.58 -26.61
CA GLY A 143 2.76 -24.53 -25.79
C GLY A 143 2.80 -24.89 -24.31
N ASP A 144 2.24 -24.01 -23.47
CA ASP A 144 1.92 -24.33 -22.07
C ASP A 144 0.40 -24.46 -21.99
N ALA A 145 -0.10 -25.67 -21.71
CA ALA A 145 -1.52 -25.97 -21.64
C ALA A 145 -1.77 -27.30 -20.92
N HIS A 146 -3.05 -27.65 -20.80
CA HIS A 146 -3.54 -28.70 -19.92
C HIS A 146 -3.92 -29.98 -20.68
N PRO A 147 -3.97 -31.15 -20.02
CA PRO A 147 -4.39 -32.40 -20.65
C PRO A 147 -5.81 -32.31 -21.24
N LEU A 148 -5.96 -32.78 -22.47
CA LEU A 148 -7.23 -32.96 -23.19
C LEU A 148 -7.65 -34.43 -23.12
N THR A 149 -8.91 -34.71 -22.81
CA THR A 149 -9.55 -36.03 -22.88
C THR A 149 -10.80 -35.98 -23.76
N VAL A 150 -11.23 -37.13 -24.27
CA VAL A 150 -12.57 -37.36 -24.84
C VAL A 150 -13.24 -38.53 -24.12
N ASP A 151 -14.57 -38.53 -24.00
CA ASP A 151 -15.35 -39.62 -23.41
C ASP A 151 -15.89 -40.62 -24.46
N LEU A 152 -16.79 -41.52 -24.05
CA LEU A 152 -17.42 -42.52 -24.93
C LEU A 152 -18.58 -41.97 -25.79
N TYR A 153 -18.99 -40.72 -25.56
CA TYR A 153 -20.08 -40.03 -26.25
C TYR A 153 -19.57 -38.93 -27.19
N GLY A 154 -18.27 -38.61 -27.13
CA GLY A 154 -17.60 -37.60 -27.96
C GLY A 154 -17.42 -36.25 -27.27
N HIS A 155 -17.79 -36.11 -26.00
CA HIS A 155 -17.54 -34.90 -25.23
C HIS A 155 -16.07 -34.78 -24.87
N TYR A 156 -15.51 -33.58 -25.05
CA TYR A 156 -14.12 -33.29 -24.71
C TYR A 156 -14.04 -32.56 -23.38
N THR A 157 -12.94 -32.75 -22.66
CA THR A 157 -12.65 -32.02 -21.41
C THR A 157 -11.17 -31.68 -21.36
N ILE A 158 -10.87 -30.44 -20.96
CA ILE A 158 -9.52 -29.96 -20.64
C ILE A 158 -9.48 -29.66 -19.14
N THR A 159 -8.42 -30.09 -18.43
CA THR A 159 -8.37 -29.96 -16.96
C THR A 159 -7.05 -29.34 -16.49
N ASP A 160 -7.08 -28.15 -15.88
CA ASP A 160 -5.95 -27.66 -15.10
C ASP A 160 -5.98 -28.27 -13.68
N PRO A 161 -5.09 -29.22 -13.35
CA PRO A 161 -5.04 -29.78 -12.01
C PRO A 161 -4.57 -28.75 -10.97
N VAL A 162 -3.77 -27.76 -11.37
CA VAL A 162 -3.13 -26.78 -10.46
C VAL A 162 -4.13 -25.72 -10.02
N ALA A 163 -4.80 -25.05 -10.97
CA ALA A 163 -5.91 -24.16 -10.64
C ALA A 163 -7.17 -24.90 -10.16
N GLY A 164 -7.26 -26.21 -10.42
CA GLY A 164 -8.44 -27.01 -10.11
C GLY A 164 -9.64 -26.58 -10.94
N ARG A 165 -9.47 -26.51 -12.26
CA ARG A 165 -10.52 -26.10 -13.21
C ARG A 165 -10.64 -27.08 -14.35
N ALA A 166 -11.84 -27.30 -14.85
CA ALA A 166 -12.05 -28.03 -16.10
C ALA A 166 -12.98 -27.27 -17.05
N TRP A 167 -12.67 -27.35 -18.34
CA TRP A 167 -13.44 -26.80 -19.45
C TRP A 167 -14.04 -27.97 -20.22
N HIS A 168 -15.36 -28.02 -20.29
CA HIS A 168 -16.12 -29.11 -20.89
C HIS A 168 -16.74 -28.65 -22.22
N PHE A 169 -16.50 -29.42 -23.28
CA PHE A 169 -16.93 -29.10 -24.63
C PHE A 169 -17.97 -30.10 -25.14
N THR A 170 -18.88 -29.65 -25.99
CA THR A 170 -19.90 -30.51 -26.62
C THR A 170 -19.26 -31.58 -27.51
N ALA A 171 -20.01 -32.63 -27.85
CA ALA A 171 -19.59 -33.54 -28.92
C ALA A 171 -19.73 -32.84 -30.29
N PRO A 172 -18.75 -32.94 -31.20
CA PRO A 172 -18.87 -32.41 -32.56
C PRO A 172 -19.95 -33.17 -33.34
N GLY A 173 -20.73 -32.47 -34.17
CA GLY A 173 -21.80 -33.07 -34.95
C GLY A 173 -21.30 -33.96 -36.10
N GLY A 174 -22.06 -35.02 -36.42
CA GLY A 174 -21.81 -35.83 -37.62
C GLY A 174 -20.86 -37.00 -37.39
N ASP A 175 -19.69 -36.97 -38.04
CA ASP A 175 -18.74 -38.09 -38.11
C ASP A 175 -17.60 -38.01 -37.10
N GLY A 176 -17.61 -37.01 -36.22
CA GLY A 176 -16.57 -36.73 -35.23
C GLY A 176 -15.68 -35.53 -35.59
N ASN A 177 -15.77 -35.00 -36.82
CA ASN A 177 -15.13 -33.74 -37.22
C ASN A 177 -16.08 -32.55 -37.02
N GLY A 178 -15.55 -31.34 -36.83
CA GLY A 178 -16.36 -30.11 -36.76
C GLY A 178 -15.97 -29.18 -35.62
N ILE A 179 -16.94 -28.44 -35.09
CA ILE A 179 -16.79 -27.55 -33.94
C ILE A 179 -17.41 -28.22 -32.71
N ALA A 180 -16.68 -28.20 -31.59
CA ALA A 180 -17.19 -28.50 -30.27
C ALA A 180 -17.13 -27.22 -29.41
N LEU A 181 -18.30 -26.78 -28.92
CA LEU A 181 -18.45 -25.53 -28.19
C LEU A 181 -18.16 -25.75 -26.70
N LEU A 182 -17.54 -24.76 -26.04
CA LEU A 182 -17.44 -24.74 -24.58
C LEU A 182 -18.86 -24.61 -24.01
N HIS A 183 -19.32 -25.57 -23.20
CA HIS A 183 -20.66 -25.54 -22.61
C HIS A 183 -20.66 -25.40 -21.09
N GLU A 184 -19.57 -25.77 -20.42
CA GLU A 184 -19.41 -25.62 -18.98
C GLU A 184 -17.93 -25.40 -18.60
N ILE A 185 -17.67 -24.53 -17.63
CA ILE A 185 -16.41 -24.51 -16.86
C ILE A 185 -16.75 -24.87 -15.42
N THR A 186 -16.05 -25.85 -14.85
CA THR A 186 -16.15 -26.24 -13.43
C THR A 186 -14.89 -25.86 -12.65
N ASP A 187 -15.06 -25.65 -11.35
CA ASP A 187 -13.95 -25.57 -10.38
C ASP A 187 -13.86 -26.86 -9.53
N ARG A 188 -12.82 -26.97 -8.69
CA ARG A 188 -12.58 -28.14 -7.84
C ARG A 188 -13.64 -28.32 -6.74
N SER A 189 -14.38 -27.28 -6.34
CA SER A 189 -15.49 -27.38 -5.38
C SER A 189 -16.85 -27.73 -6.01
N GLY A 190 -16.94 -27.80 -7.34
CA GLY A 190 -18.18 -28.08 -8.07
C GLY A 190 -19.06 -26.84 -8.30
N GLN A 191 -18.53 -25.63 -8.08
CA GLN A 191 -19.09 -24.43 -8.69
C GLN A 191 -18.83 -24.46 -10.21
N TYR A 192 -19.75 -23.87 -10.97
CA TYR A 192 -19.70 -23.96 -12.43
C TYR A 192 -20.29 -22.73 -13.11
N VAL A 193 -19.92 -22.56 -14.38
CA VAL A 193 -20.47 -21.58 -15.32
C VAL A 193 -20.85 -22.32 -16.59
N THR A 194 -22.14 -22.34 -16.95
CA THR A 194 -22.62 -22.88 -18.23
C THR A 194 -22.75 -21.79 -19.29
N PHE A 195 -22.66 -22.20 -20.55
CA PHE A 195 -22.76 -21.35 -21.74
C PHE A 195 -23.96 -21.81 -22.57
N ASP A 196 -24.95 -20.95 -22.72
CA ASP A 196 -26.24 -21.27 -23.35
C ASP A 196 -26.24 -20.85 -24.83
N TYR A 197 -26.52 -21.79 -25.73
CA TYR A 197 -26.56 -21.59 -27.18
C TYR A 197 -27.93 -21.90 -27.77
N ASP A 198 -28.27 -21.27 -28.90
CA ASP A 198 -29.42 -21.67 -29.73
C ASP A 198 -29.13 -22.91 -30.60
N THR A 199 -30.09 -23.30 -31.44
CA THR A 199 -29.97 -24.48 -32.31
C THR A 199 -28.90 -24.38 -33.39
N ASP A 200 -28.45 -23.17 -33.70
CA ASP A 200 -27.50 -22.87 -34.78
C ASP A 200 -26.08 -22.59 -34.22
N GLY A 201 -25.93 -22.59 -32.88
CA GLY A 201 -24.67 -22.35 -32.17
C GLY A 201 -24.43 -20.89 -31.77
N THR A 202 -25.46 -20.04 -31.81
CA THR A 202 -25.39 -18.64 -31.38
C THR A 202 -25.40 -18.55 -29.85
N PRO A 203 -24.46 -17.84 -29.19
CA PRO A 203 -24.47 -17.67 -27.74
C PRO A 203 -25.61 -16.73 -27.32
N THR A 204 -26.36 -17.15 -26.31
CA THR A 204 -27.55 -16.47 -25.77
C THR A 204 -27.41 -16.07 -24.30
N GLY A 205 -26.57 -16.78 -23.54
CA GLY A 205 -26.32 -16.47 -22.14
C GLY A 205 -25.12 -17.21 -21.56
N ILE A 206 -24.67 -16.74 -20.39
CA ILE A 206 -23.70 -17.40 -19.52
C ILE A 206 -24.30 -17.41 -18.11
N VAL A 207 -24.44 -18.58 -17.51
CA VAL A 207 -25.13 -18.79 -16.22
C VAL A 207 -24.17 -19.36 -15.19
N HIS A 208 -24.01 -18.67 -14.06
CA HIS A 208 -23.23 -19.15 -12.92
C HIS A 208 -24.09 -19.96 -11.97
N SER A 209 -23.53 -21.02 -11.38
CA SER A 209 -24.16 -21.80 -10.30
C SER A 209 -24.57 -20.99 -9.05
N ALA A 210 -24.13 -19.73 -8.97
CA ALA A 210 -24.44 -18.79 -7.90
C ALA A 210 -25.74 -17.97 -8.14
N GLY A 211 -26.31 -18.04 -9.35
CA GLY A 211 -27.50 -17.27 -9.75
C GLY A 211 -27.23 -16.04 -10.63
N TYR A 212 -25.98 -15.72 -10.95
CA TYR A 212 -25.68 -14.73 -11.99
C TYR A 212 -26.06 -15.29 -13.37
N HIS A 213 -26.75 -14.49 -14.19
CA HIS A 213 -27.03 -14.81 -15.58
C HIS A 213 -26.68 -13.57 -16.43
N LEU A 214 -25.59 -13.68 -17.17
CA LEU A 214 -25.15 -12.70 -18.17
C LEU A 214 -25.77 -13.07 -19.52
N LYS A 215 -26.85 -12.39 -19.91
CA LYS A 215 -27.51 -12.56 -21.20
C LYS A 215 -26.68 -11.91 -22.31
N ILE A 216 -26.70 -12.54 -23.48
CA ILE A 216 -25.97 -12.12 -24.68
C ILE A 216 -27.00 -11.76 -25.75
N THR A 217 -26.95 -10.53 -26.25
CA THR A 217 -27.74 -10.11 -27.42
C THR A 217 -26.88 -10.23 -28.68
N THR A 218 -27.40 -10.91 -29.70
CA THR A 218 -26.76 -11.07 -31.00
C THR A 218 -27.60 -10.47 -32.13
N GLU A 219 -26.95 -10.06 -33.22
CA GLU A 219 -27.58 -9.66 -34.47
C GLU A 219 -26.76 -10.23 -35.64
N GLY A 220 -27.30 -11.25 -36.31
CA GLY A 220 -26.50 -12.10 -37.20
C GLY A 220 -25.33 -12.76 -36.45
N GLU A 221 -24.17 -12.83 -37.08
CA GLU A 221 -22.94 -13.44 -36.54
C GLU A 221 -22.19 -12.56 -35.51
N ARG A 222 -22.83 -11.58 -34.85
CA ARG A 222 -22.15 -10.63 -33.96
C ARG A 222 -22.88 -10.43 -32.64
N ILE A 223 -22.12 -10.31 -31.54
CA ILE A 223 -22.64 -9.90 -30.23
C ILE A 223 -22.79 -8.37 -30.23
N THR A 224 -23.99 -7.88 -29.96
CA THR A 224 -24.33 -6.44 -29.99
C THR A 224 -24.56 -5.83 -28.61
N ALA A 225 -24.86 -6.63 -27.58
CA ALA A 225 -24.91 -6.16 -26.19
C ALA A 225 -24.79 -7.31 -25.17
N LEU A 226 -24.44 -6.96 -23.93
CA LEU A 226 -24.47 -7.85 -22.76
C LEU A 226 -25.38 -7.26 -21.67
N HIS A 227 -26.19 -8.11 -21.03
CA HIS A 227 -27.15 -7.71 -19.99
C HIS A 227 -27.06 -8.59 -18.75
N LEU A 228 -27.06 -8.01 -17.55
CA LEU A 228 -27.18 -8.77 -16.31
C LEU A 228 -28.66 -8.97 -15.98
N ALA A 229 -29.10 -10.23 -15.90
CA ALA A 229 -30.51 -10.55 -15.74
C ALA A 229 -31.08 -10.06 -14.39
N GLY A 230 -32.25 -9.42 -14.43
CA GLY A 230 -32.96 -8.94 -13.22
C GLY A 230 -32.26 -7.82 -12.42
N ALA A 231 -31.17 -7.24 -12.95
CA ALA A 231 -30.33 -6.27 -12.23
C ALA A 231 -30.73 -4.79 -12.42
N ALA A 232 -31.73 -4.48 -13.24
CA ALA A 232 -32.26 -3.12 -13.38
C ALA A 232 -33.16 -2.75 -12.19
N SER A 233 -33.29 -1.46 -11.88
CA SER A 233 -34.06 -0.98 -10.71
C SER A 233 -35.55 -1.37 -10.72
N GLU A 234 -36.11 -1.59 -11.91
CA GLU A 234 -37.50 -2.05 -12.11
C GLU A 234 -37.63 -3.60 -12.13
N GLY A 235 -36.56 -4.34 -11.81
CA GLY A 235 -36.51 -5.81 -11.84
C GLY A 235 -36.32 -6.43 -13.24
N GLY A 236 -36.03 -5.62 -14.25
CA GLY A 236 -35.68 -6.07 -15.60
C GLY A 236 -34.19 -6.39 -15.78
N ASP A 237 -33.80 -6.75 -17.00
CA ASP A 237 -32.39 -6.98 -17.36
C ASP A 237 -31.63 -5.64 -17.49
N GLN A 238 -30.45 -5.52 -16.90
CA GLN A 238 -29.63 -4.31 -16.96
C GLN A 238 -28.59 -4.43 -18.08
N GLU A 239 -28.64 -3.52 -19.06
CA GLU A 239 -27.59 -3.41 -20.08
C GLU A 239 -26.27 -2.94 -19.45
N LEU A 240 -25.18 -3.67 -19.73
CA LEU A 240 -23.85 -3.40 -19.18
C LEU A 240 -22.94 -2.72 -20.21
N VAL A 241 -23.01 -3.21 -21.45
CA VAL A 241 -22.18 -2.77 -22.56
C VAL A 241 -22.87 -3.09 -23.89
N ARG A 242 -22.67 -2.21 -24.87
CA ARG A 242 -23.19 -2.31 -26.23
C ARG A 242 -22.07 -2.18 -27.24
N PHE A 243 -22.11 -3.01 -28.27
CA PHE A 243 -21.09 -3.14 -29.30
C PHE A 243 -21.64 -2.70 -30.67
N GLY A 244 -20.82 -1.98 -31.43
CA GLY A 244 -21.15 -1.53 -32.79
C GLY A 244 -20.03 -1.86 -33.77
N TYR A 245 -20.40 -2.19 -35.01
CA TYR A 245 -19.50 -2.73 -36.03
C TYR A 245 -19.44 -1.83 -37.27
N ASP A 246 -18.34 -1.91 -38.02
CA ASP A 246 -18.24 -1.31 -39.35
C ASP A 246 -18.87 -2.19 -40.44
N THR A 247 -18.86 -1.71 -41.69
CA THR A 247 -19.45 -2.41 -42.84
C THR A 247 -18.74 -3.70 -43.25
N HIS A 248 -17.57 -3.99 -42.65
CA HIS A 248 -16.83 -5.24 -42.83
C HIS A 248 -16.99 -6.18 -41.61
N GLY A 249 -17.84 -5.79 -40.66
CA GLY A 249 -18.15 -6.57 -39.47
C GLY A 249 -16.99 -6.62 -38.47
N HIS A 250 -16.09 -5.64 -38.48
CA HIS A 250 -15.06 -5.45 -37.44
C HIS A 250 -15.60 -4.52 -36.34
N LEU A 251 -15.22 -4.73 -35.08
CA LEU A 251 -15.71 -3.91 -33.98
C LEU A 251 -15.22 -2.46 -34.12
N ALA A 252 -16.15 -1.51 -34.11
CA ALA A 252 -15.93 -0.08 -34.34
C ALA A 252 -16.40 0.82 -33.17
N ALA A 253 -17.22 0.30 -32.25
CA ALA A 253 -17.71 1.05 -31.09
C ALA A 253 -18.00 0.14 -29.88
N VAL A 254 -17.74 0.66 -28.67
CA VAL A 254 -18.11 0.07 -27.37
C VAL A 254 -18.68 1.17 -26.49
N ALA A 255 -19.96 1.07 -26.10
CA ALA A 255 -20.63 2.02 -25.20
C ALA A 255 -21.02 1.33 -23.88
N ARG A 256 -20.85 2.04 -22.75
CA ARG A 256 -21.33 1.64 -21.41
C ARG A 256 -22.51 2.54 -20.98
N SER A 257 -22.82 2.68 -19.69
CA SER A 257 -24.07 3.31 -19.25
C SER A 257 -24.25 4.77 -19.65
N THR A 258 -23.17 5.48 -19.97
CA THR A 258 -23.18 6.88 -20.46
C THR A 258 -23.75 7.01 -21.87
N GLY A 259 -23.84 5.91 -22.63
CA GLY A 259 -24.25 5.91 -24.04
C GLY A 259 -23.22 6.53 -25.01
N ILE A 260 -22.12 7.10 -24.51
CA ILE A 260 -21.02 7.59 -25.32
C ILE A 260 -20.09 6.41 -25.62
N PRO A 261 -19.77 6.10 -26.88
CA PRO A 261 -18.89 5.00 -27.22
C PRO A 261 -17.42 5.41 -27.28
N THR A 262 -16.56 4.57 -26.72
CA THR A 262 -15.18 4.42 -27.21
C THR A 262 -15.25 3.85 -28.63
N ARG A 263 -14.52 4.46 -29.56
CA ARG A 263 -14.57 4.17 -31.00
C ARG A 263 -13.25 3.58 -31.47
N TYR A 264 -13.32 2.61 -32.38
CA TYR A 264 -12.18 2.00 -33.06
C TYR A 264 -12.25 2.31 -34.56
N THR A 265 -11.11 2.64 -35.15
CA THR A 265 -10.94 2.71 -36.61
C THR A 265 -10.11 1.52 -37.04
N ASN A 266 -10.64 0.71 -37.96
CA ASN A 266 -9.98 -0.48 -38.50
C ASN A 266 -9.50 -0.26 -39.93
N ASP A 267 -8.44 -0.96 -40.34
CA ASP A 267 -8.11 -1.13 -41.75
C ASP A 267 -8.83 -2.33 -42.39
N GLU A 268 -8.66 -2.53 -43.71
CA GLU A 268 -9.24 -3.63 -44.49
C GLU A 268 -8.84 -5.04 -43.99
N GLN A 269 -7.82 -5.14 -43.14
CA GLN A 269 -7.40 -6.39 -42.51
C GLN A 269 -8.00 -6.59 -41.11
N GLY A 270 -8.84 -5.67 -40.63
CA GLY A 270 -9.40 -5.66 -39.28
C GLY A 270 -8.40 -5.23 -38.19
N ARG A 271 -7.34 -4.48 -38.53
CA ARG A 271 -6.37 -3.98 -37.54
C ARG A 271 -6.78 -2.61 -37.02
N ILE A 272 -6.82 -2.42 -35.70
CA ILE A 272 -7.08 -1.12 -35.06
C ILE A 272 -5.97 -0.14 -35.43
N THR A 273 -6.24 0.82 -36.31
CA THR A 273 -5.34 1.92 -36.68
C THR A 273 -5.53 3.15 -35.80
N ALA A 274 -6.68 3.27 -35.12
CA ALA A 274 -6.91 4.29 -34.11
C ALA A 274 -7.97 3.85 -33.08
N TRP A 275 -7.88 4.39 -31.87
CA TRP A 275 -9.01 4.44 -30.94
C TRP A 275 -9.27 5.88 -30.48
N THR A 276 -10.52 6.17 -30.11
CA THR A 276 -10.94 7.43 -29.48
C THR A 276 -11.82 7.11 -28.28
N ASP A 277 -11.45 7.60 -27.10
CA ASP A 277 -12.17 7.38 -25.84
C ASP A 277 -13.48 8.19 -25.74
N THR A 278 -14.25 8.00 -24.67
CA THR A 278 -15.50 8.73 -24.44
C THR A 278 -15.29 10.22 -24.12
N ASN A 279 -14.11 10.58 -23.63
CA ASN A 279 -13.63 11.96 -23.43
C ASN A 279 -13.11 12.62 -24.73
N ASN A 280 -13.14 11.90 -25.85
CA ASN A 280 -12.65 12.33 -27.16
C ASN A 280 -11.12 12.63 -27.19
N SER A 281 -10.31 11.92 -26.41
CA SER A 281 -8.87 11.77 -26.71
C SER A 281 -8.65 10.60 -27.67
N SER A 282 -7.70 10.73 -28.59
CA SER A 282 -7.38 9.69 -29.57
C SER A 282 -5.98 9.11 -29.43
N TYR A 283 -5.85 7.85 -29.86
CA TYR A 283 -4.58 7.14 -30.06
C TYR A 283 -4.51 6.55 -31.47
N TYR A 284 -3.31 6.47 -32.05
CA TYR A 284 -3.08 6.08 -33.44
C TYR A 284 -1.97 5.03 -33.55
N TYR A 285 -2.10 4.14 -34.53
CA TYR A 285 -1.19 3.02 -34.82
C TYR A 285 -0.90 2.92 -36.33
N VAL A 286 0.34 2.57 -36.68
CA VAL A 286 0.78 2.30 -38.06
C VAL A 286 1.51 0.97 -38.11
N TYR A 287 1.08 0.08 -39.00
CA TYR A 287 1.61 -1.28 -39.12
C TYR A 287 2.43 -1.51 -40.39
N ASP A 288 3.40 -2.43 -40.32
CA ASP A 288 4.02 -3.01 -41.52
C ASP A 288 3.13 -4.09 -42.19
N ASP A 289 3.65 -4.65 -43.28
CA ASP A 289 3.08 -5.76 -44.05
C ASP A 289 3.05 -7.08 -43.27
N GLN A 290 3.95 -7.26 -42.29
CA GLN A 290 3.94 -8.38 -41.35
C GLN A 290 2.92 -8.19 -40.21
N HIS A 291 2.16 -7.09 -40.18
CA HIS A 291 1.25 -6.60 -39.12
C HIS A 291 1.90 -6.18 -37.77
N ARG A 292 3.17 -5.79 -37.76
CA ARG A 292 3.88 -5.25 -36.58
C ARG A 292 3.67 -3.74 -36.48
N SER A 293 3.44 -3.21 -35.28
CA SER A 293 3.36 -1.76 -35.06
C SER A 293 4.74 -1.12 -35.25
N THR A 294 4.87 -0.18 -36.17
CA THR A 294 6.11 0.56 -36.46
C THR A 294 6.10 1.97 -35.88
N TYR A 295 4.91 2.53 -35.69
CA TYR A 295 4.68 3.82 -35.03
C TYR A 295 3.36 3.80 -34.29
N GLN A 296 3.33 4.46 -33.14
CA GLN A 296 2.11 4.80 -32.44
C GLN A 296 2.20 6.17 -31.76
N SER A 297 1.06 6.81 -31.50
CA SER A 297 1.01 8.10 -30.79
C SER A 297 -0.37 8.36 -30.23
N GLY A 298 -0.42 8.84 -29.00
CA GLY A 298 -1.57 9.58 -28.49
C GLY A 298 -1.69 10.97 -29.13
N GLN A 299 -2.84 11.57 -28.93
CA GLN A 299 -3.12 12.98 -29.16
C GLN A 299 -2.07 13.88 -28.49
N ALA A 300 -1.80 15.06 -29.08
CA ALA A 300 -0.72 15.97 -28.72
C ALA A 300 0.72 15.37 -28.70
N GLY A 301 0.90 14.09 -29.04
CA GLY A 301 2.19 13.40 -28.99
C GLY A 301 2.47 12.64 -27.69
N HIS A 302 1.51 12.57 -26.76
CA HIS A 302 1.60 11.72 -25.58
C HIS A 302 1.83 10.25 -25.97
N LEU A 303 2.70 9.56 -25.23
CA LEU A 303 3.06 8.15 -25.39
C LEU A 303 3.47 7.75 -26.83
N ARG A 304 3.93 8.71 -27.65
CA ARG A 304 4.44 8.44 -29.00
C ARG A 304 5.64 7.50 -28.94
N ASN A 305 5.61 6.44 -29.74
CA ASN A 305 6.73 5.52 -29.88
C ASN A 305 6.97 5.17 -31.36
N THR A 306 8.24 5.06 -31.74
CA THR A 306 8.71 4.48 -33.01
C THR A 306 9.44 3.18 -32.72
N PHE A 307 9.23 2.18 -33.56
CA PHE A 307 9.80 0.84 -33.42
C PHE A 307 10.64 0.50 -34.66
N THR A 308 11.89 0.06 -34.46
CA THR A 308 12.64 -0.68 -35.48
C THR A 308 12.77 -2.14 -35.08
N TYR A 309 12.75 -3.01 -36.09
CA TYR A 309 12.86 -4.47 -35.96
C TYR A 309 13.91 -4.98 -36.95
N ASP A 310 14.26 -6.26 -36.84
CA ASP A 310 15.10 -7.02 -37.78
C ASP A 310 16.58 -6.58 -37.86
N ASP A 311 16.95 -5.47 -37.22
CA ASP A 311 18.30 -5.22 -36.71
C ASP A 311 18.83 -6.46 -35.97
N THR A 312 20.14 -6.74 -36.06
CA THR A 312 20.76 -7.92 -35.44
C THR A 312 21.95 -7.50 -34.58
N ASP A 313 22.04 -8.03 -33.36
CA ASP A 313 23.17 -7.79 -32.47
C ASP A 313 24.41 -8.57 -32.95
N PRO A 314 25.55 -7.90 -33.22
CA PRO A 314 26.71 -8.54 -33.82
C PRO A 314 27.48 -9.48 -32.88
N SER A 315 27.17 -9.49 -31.58
CA SER A 315 27.83 -10.36 -30.59
C SER A 315 27.05 -11.65 -30.30
N THR A 316 25.72 -11.63 -30.47
CA THR A 316 24.83 -12.74 -30.14
C THR A 316 24.06 -13.31 -31.33
N GLY A 317 23.96 -12.58 -32.45
CA GLY A 317 23.10 -12.95 -33.58
C GLY A 317 21.60 -12.87 -33.27
N HIS A 318 21.22 -12.34 -32.11
CA HIS A 318 19.83 -12.11 -31.72
C HIS A 318 19.25 -10.89 -32.45
N LYS A 319 17.93 -10.89 -32.67
CA LYS A 319 17.23 -9.71 -33.19
C LYS A 319 17.28 -8.58 -32.16
N VAL A 320 17.30 -7.36 -32.65
CA VAL A 320 17.16 -6.15 -31.85
C VAL A 320 15.83 -5.50 -32.19
N THR A 321 15.01 -5.25 -31.16
CA THR A 321 13.89 -4.31 -31.26
C THR A 321 14.32 -3.02 -30.60
N THR A 322 14.22 -1.90 -31.31
CA THR A 322 14.57 -0.57 -30.80
C THR A 322 13.31 0.27 -30.67
N VAL A 323 13.04 0.80 -29.48
CA VAL A 323 11.83 1.59 -29.19
C VAL A 323 12.26 2.98 -28.76
N THR A 324 11.84 4.03 -29.48
CA THR A 324 12.16 5.43 -29.15
C THR A 324 10.87 6.20 -28.85
N ASN A 325 10.82 6.79 -27.65
CA ASN A 325 9.61 7.41 -27.10
C ASN A 325 9.42 8.90 -27.49
N SER A 326 8.41 9.55 -26.93
CA SER A 326 8.00 10.92 -27.30
C SER A 326 9.06 11.99 -26.98
N LEU A 327 9.95 11.71 -26.04
CA LEU A 327 11.07 12.56 -25.63
C LEU A 327 12.38 12.25 -26.39
N GLY A 328 12.37 11.29 -27.31
CA GLY A 328 13.55 10.83 -28.03
C GLY A 328 14.45 9.89 -27.22
N HIS A 329 13.97 9.33 -26.11
CA HIS A 329 14.71 8.35 -25.31
C HIS A 329 14.51 6.94 -25.89
N THR A 330 15.62 6.22 -26.11
CA THR A 330 15.63 4.93 -26.82
C THR A 330 15.93 3.75 -25.90
N LYS A 331 15.04 2.75 -25.88
CA LYS A 331 15.28 1.40 -25.35
C LYS A 331 15.73 0.45 -26.46
N ARG A 332 16.54 -0.55 -26.11
CA ARG A 332 16.92 -1.67 -27.01
C ARG A 332 16.68 -3.00 -26.33
N PHE A 333 16.02 -3.92 -27.04
CA PHE A 333 15.69 -5.26 -26.57
C PHE A 333 16.40 -6.30 -27.43
N LEU A 334 17.08 -7.28 -26.81
CA LEU A 334 17.61 -8.44 -27.51
C LEU A 334 16.61 -9.58 -27.45
N VAL A 335 16.16 -10.02 -28.62
CA VAL A 335 15.11 -11.01 -28.83
C VAL A 335 15.74 -12.24 -29.49
N ASN A 336 15.71 -13.37 -28.79
CA ASN A 336 16.31 -14.61 -29.29
C ASN A 336 15.39 -15.30 -30.33
N SER A 337 15.80 -16.49 -30.83
CA SER A 337 15.03 -17.16 -31.87
C SER A 337 13.64 -17.64 -31.45
N ARG A 338 13.39 -17.95 -30.16
CA ARG A 338 12.06 -18.35 -29.64
C ARG A 338 11.12 -17.16 -29.38
N LEU A 339 11.61 -15.92 -29.60
CA LEU A 339 10.94 -14.65 -29.29
C LEU A 339 10.90 -14.32 -27.79
N GLN A 340 11.95 -14.73 -27.07
CA GLN A 340 12.19 -14.40 -25.66
C GLN A 340 13.11 -13.16 -25.54
N VAL A 341 12.82 -12.27 -24.59
CA VAL A 341 13.59 -11.02 -24.39
C VAL A 341 14.75 -11.22 -23.41
N VAL A 342 15.85 -11.76 -23.91
CA VAL A 342 17.06 -12.11 -23.12
C VAL A 342 17.85 -10.90 -22.61
N ALA A 343 17.63 -9.70 -23.18
CA ALA A 343 18.13 -8.45 -22.59
C ALA A 343 17.24 -7.25 -22.91
N GLU A 344 17.20 -6.30 -21.98
CA GLU A 344 16.68 -4.95 -22.14
C GLU A 344 17.80 -3.98 -21.77
N THR A 345 18.03 -2.95 -22.58
CA THR A 345 18.95 -1.84 -22.29
C THR A 345 18.19 -0.53 -22.31
N GLY A 346 18.29 0.24 -21.23
CA GLY A 346 17.64 1.54 -21.08
C GLY A 346 18.34 2.67 -21.84
N PRO A 347 17.69 3.84 -21.97
CA PRO A 347 18.27 5.07 -22.52
C PRO A 347 19.50 5.62 -21.77
N ASP A 348 19.81 5.10 -20.59
CA ASP A 348 21.02 5.38 -19.80
C ASP A 348 22.15 4.35 -20.03
N GLY A 349 21.91 3.34 -20.88
CA GLY A 349 22.84 2.22 -21.11
C GLY A 349 22.75 1.10 -20.07
N ALA A 350 21.87 1.19 -19.07
CA ALA A 350 21.70 0.15 -18.06
C ALA A 350 21.03 -1.10 -18.65
N THR A 351 21.71 -2.25 -18.64
CA THR A 351 21.19 -3.51 -19.21
C THR A 351 20.71 -4.48 -18.13
N THR A 352 19.45 -4.92 -18.20
CA THR A 352 18.94 -6.08 -17.45
C THR A 352 18.93 -7.32 -18.36
N ARG A 353 19.52 -8.42 -17.91
CA ARG A 353 19.66 -9.68 -18.68
C ARG A 353 18.80 -10.80 -18.10
N ARG A 354 18.37 -11.74 -18.96
CA ARG A 354 17.55 -12.89 -18.60
C ARG A 354 18.04 -14.15 -19.31
N THR A 355 18.00 -15.29 -18.61
CA THR A 355 18.10 -16.62 -19.22
C THR A 355 16.82 -17.39 -18.95
N TYR A 356 16.56 -18.42 -19.76
CA TYR A 356 15.30 -19.15 -19.79
C TYR A 356 15.54 -20.63 -20.12
N ASP A 357 14.58 -21.51 -19.79
CA ASP A 357 14.62 -22.93 -20.16
C ASP A 357 13.95 -23.24 -21.52
N GLU A 358 13.66 -24.51 -21.82
CA GLU A 358 13.01 -24.92 -23.09
C GLU A 358 11.50 -24.82 -23.11
N ARG A 359 10.89 -24.78 -21.93
CA ARG A 359 9.51 -24.30 -21.77
C ARG A 359 9.51 -22.78 -21.72
N ASP A 360 10.67 -22.14 -21.83
CA ASP A 360 10.95 -20.71 -21.82
C ASP A 360 10.63 -19.98 -20.49
N ARG A 361 10.68 -20.69 -19.36
CA ARG A 361 10.54 -20.13 -18.00
C ARG A 361 11.82 -19.42 -17.57
N PRO A 362 11.79 -18.26 -16.88
CA PRO A 362 13.00 -17.47 -16.58
C PRO A 362 13.90 -18.13 -15.52
N LEU A 363 15.03 -18.69 -15.95
CA LEU A 363 16.02 -19.34 -15.08
C LEU A 363 16.86 -18.33 -14.28
N THR A 364 17.22 -17.19 -14.87
CA THR A 364 17.92 -16.12 -14.16
C THR A 364 17.45 -14.74 -14.60
N ILE A 365 17.49 -13.78 -13.67
CA ILE A 365 17.34 -12.35 -13.94
C ILE A 365 18.56 -11.65 -13.34
N THR A 366 19.36 -10.98 -14.17
CA THR A 366 20.54 -10.22 -13.74
C THR A 366 20.33 -8.73 -13.99
N ASP A 367 20.48 -7.91 -12.95
CA ASP A 367 20.26 -6.47 -12.99
C ASP A 367 21.47 -5.69 -13.57
N PRO A 368 21.33 -4.37 -13.81
CA PRO A 368 22.41 -3.53 -14.35
C PRO A 368 23.65 -3.38 -13.47
N LEU A 369 23.63 -3.86 -12.22
CA LEU A 369 24.78 -3.89 -11.31
C LEU A 369 25.43 -5.29 -11.26
N GLY A 370 24.96 -6.24 -12.08
CA GLY A 370 25.44 -7.62 -12.09
C GLY A 370 24.85 -8.49 -10.98
N ARG A 371 23.78 -8.06 -10.31
CA ARG A 371 23.12 -8.83 -9.24
C ARG A 371 22.14 -9.82 -9.86
N THR A 372 22.34 -11.11 -9.60
CA THR A 372 21.53 -12.19 -10.21
C THR A 372 20.57 -12.82 -9.21
N ILE A 373 19.30 -12.92 -9.59
CA ILE A 373 18.31 -13.85 -9.01
C ILE A 373 18.24 -15.08 -9.90
N SER A 374 18.20 -16.28 -9.31
CA SER A 374 18.09 -17.56 -10.04
C SER A 374 16.88 -18.37 -9.57
N TYR A 375 16.19 -19.04 -10.48
CA TYR A 375 14.94 -19.76 -10.20
C TYR A 375 15.08 -21.26 -10.46
N GLY A 376 14.57 -22.07 -9.54
CA GLY A 376 14.41 -23.51 -9.67
C GLY A 376 12.92 -23.85 -9.82
N TYR A 377 12.61 -24.75 -10.76
CA TYR A 377 11.25 -25.16 -11.08
C TYR A 377 11.09 -26.68 -10.99
N ASP A 378 9.86 -27.15 -10.77
CA ASP A 378 9.51 -28.56 -10.93
C ASP A 378 9.04 -28.91 -12.36
N ASP A 379 8.73 -30.18 -12.57
CA ASP A 379 8.19 -30.73 -13.83
C ASP A 379 6.82 -30.15 -14.20
N ALA A 380 6.05 -29.69 -13.20
CA ALA A 380 4.69 -29.17 -13.34
C ALA A 380 4.63 -27.64 -13.56
N GLY A 381 5.76 -27.00 -13.85
CA GLY A 381 5.83 -25.57 -14.15
C GLY A 381 6.10 -24.66 -12.94
N ARG A 382 6.02 -25.17 -11.70
CA ARG A 382 5.94 -24.35 -10.47
C ARG A 382 7.32 -23.95 -9.96
N VAL A 383 7.44 -22.74 -9.39
CA VAL A 383 8.69 -22.24 -8.77
C VAL A 383 8.87 -22.91 -7.40
N ILE A 384 9.82 -23.83 -7.30
CA ILE A 384 10.19 -24.49 -6.04
C ILE A 384 11.30 -23.75 -5.28
N MET A 385 12.11 -22.93 -5.96
CA MET A 385 13.18 -22.14 -5.34
C MET A 385 13.46 -20.83 -6.07
N ALA A 386 13.81 -19.76 -5.34
CA ALA A 386 14.31 -18.50 -5.87
C ALA A 386 15.50 -17.99 -5.04
N VAL A 387 16.71 -18.13 -5.58
CA VAL A 387 17.98 -17.74 -4.96
C VAL A 387 18.28 -16.26 -5.26
N ARG A 388 18.63 -15.50 -4.23
CA ARG A 388 18.94 -14.06 -4.27
C ARG A 388 20.44 -13.79 -4.52
N PRO A 389 20.84 -12.54 -4.85
CA PRO A 389 22.23 -12.18 -5.11
C PRO A 389 23.22 -12.37 -3.94
N ASP A 390 22.73 -12.58 -2.72
CA ASP A 390 23.53 -12.88 -1.52
C ASP A 390 23.68 -14.40 -1.25
N GLY A 391 23.06 -15.26 -2.07
CA GLY A 391 23.07 -16.71 -1.92
C GLY A 391 21.99 -17.28 -0.98
N THR A 392 21.17 -16.42 -0.34
CA THR A 392 19.97 -16.87 0.40
C THR A 392 18.83 -17.16 -0.59
N TYR A 393 17.82 -17.96 -0.19
CA TYR A 393 16.81 -18.44 -1.14
C TYR A 393 15.41 -18.56 -0.53
N LYS A 394 14.36 -18.17 -1.27
CA LYS A 394 12.99 -18.62 -0.97
C LYS A 394 12.78 -20.01 -1.54
N SER A 395 11.98 -20.85 -0.90
CA SER A 395 11.56 -22.15 -1.44
C SER A 395 10.10 -22.48 -1.12
N VAL A 396 9.44 -23.19 -2.04
CA VAL A 396 8.04 -23.60 -1.91
C VAL A 396 7.90 -25.10 -2.15
N GLY A 397 7.34 -25.80 -1.17
CA GLY A 397 6.88 -27.18 -1.30
C GLY A 397 5.38 -27.20 -1.60
N TYR A 398 4.97 -28.02 -2.58
CA TYR A 398 3.59 -28.12 -3.03
C TYR A 398 3.01 -29.53 -2.78
N ASN A 399 1.68 -29.64 -2.69
CA ASN A 399 0.98 -30.92 -2.74
C ASN A 399 0.60 -31.33 -4.18
N ASP A 400 -0.02 -32.50 -4.28
CA ASP A 400 -0.50 -33.12 -5.52
C ASP A 400 -1.59 -32.27 -6.22
N LEU A 401 -2.33 -31.45 -5.46
CA LEU A 401 -3.38 -30.53 -5.96
C LEU A 401 -2.82 -29.18 -6.47
N GLY A 402 -1.50 -29.03 -6.61
CA GLY A 402 -0.91 -27.79 -7.08
C GLY A 402 -0.61 -26.76 -5.99
N LEU A 403 -1.05 -26.97 -4.75
CA LEU A 403 -1.14 -25.94 -3.70
C LEU A 403 0.09 -25.90 -2.79
N PRO A 404 0.55 -24.70 -2.37
CA PRO A 404 1.76 -24.56 -1.55
C PRO A 404 1.48 -25.00 -0.11
N ILE A 405 2.10 -26.10 0.33
CA ILE A 405 1.95 -26.65 1.71
C ILE A 405 3.09 -26.23 2.64
N SER A 406 4.22 -25.77 2.08
CA SER A 406 5.31 -25.18 2.85
C SER A 406 5.93 -24.03 2.06
N ILE A 407 6.10 -22.88 2.69
CA ILE A 407 6.81 -21.73 2.14
C ILE A 407 7.89 -21.35 3.14
N ALA A 408 9.15 -21.49 2.75
CA ALA A 408 10.27 -20.89 3.48
C ALA A 408 10.71 -19.64 2.71
N GLY A 409 10.76 -18.49 3.40
CA GLY A 409 11.44 -17.33 2.83
C GLY A 409 12.95 -17.50 2.94
N ALA A 410 13.68 -16.67 2.18
CA ALA A 410 15.14 -16.48 2.31
C ALA A 410 15.55 -16.04 3.72
N ASP A 411 14.55 -15.65 4.48
CA ASP A 411 14.56 -15.01 5.77
C ASP A 411 14.52 -15.96 6.96
N GLY A 412 14.34 -17.26 6.74
CA GLY A 412 14.15 -18.24 7.82
C GLY A 412 12.74 -18.21 8.41
N THR A 413 11.89 -17.25 7.99
CA THR A 413 10.45 -17.37 8.22
C THR A 413 9.94 -18.55 7.40
N HIS A 414 9.11 -19.35 8.05
CA HIS A 414 8.45 -20.50 7.47
C HIS A 414 6.94 -20.42 7.71
N LEU A 415 6.19 -20.87 6.72
CA LEU A 415 4.74 -21.02 6.73
C LEU A 415 4.42 -22.45 6.32
N ILE A 416 3.53 -23.11 7.06
CA ILE A 416 3.02 -24.45 6.76
C ILE A 416 1.52 -24.33 6.54
N GLN A 417 1.00 -24.88 5.45
CA GLN A 417 -0.40 -24.79 5.06
C GLN A 417 -0.98 -26.17 4.80
N SER A 418 -2.22 -26.39 5.25
CA SER A 418 -3.03 -27.58 4.98
C SER A 418 -4.25 -27.20 4.16
N PHE A 419 -4.71 -28.12 3.31
CA PHE A 419 -5.89 -27.94 2.45
C PHE A 419 -6.79 -29.17 2.54
N ASP A 420 -8.06 -29.03 2.18
CA ASP A 420 -8.96 -30.16 1.92
C ASP A 420 -8.84 -30.66 0.47
N ASP A 421 -9.58 -31.72 0.12
CA ASP A 421 -9.56 -32.34 -1.20
C ASP A 421 -10.09 -31.40 -2.32
N PHE A 422 -10.90 -30.40 -1.95
CA PHE A 422 -11.38 -29.34 -2.85
C PHE A 422 -10.34 -28.20 -3.01
N GLY A 423 -9.29 -28.20 -2.20
CA GLY A 423 -8.23 -27.19 -2.20
C GLY A 423 -8.51 -25.97 -1.32
N ASN A 424 -9.53 -25.99 -0.48
CA ASN A 424 -9.77 -24.93 0.50
C ASN A 424 -8.74 -25.05 1.63
N ARG A 425 -8.14 -23.94 2.07
CA ARG A 425 -7.02 -23.97 3.04
C ARG A 425 -7.51 -24.17 4.47
N THR A 426 -7.46 -25.39 4.99
CA THR A 426 -7.98 -25.76 6.32
C THR A 426 -7.12 -25.28 7.49
N GLU A 427 -5.79 -25.20 7.33
CA GLU A 427 -4.88 -24.70 8.38
C GLU A 427 -3.74 -23.86 7.79
N GLU A 428 -3.24 -22.91 8.57
CA GLU A 428 -2.00 -22.18 8.33
C GLU A 428 -1.25 -22.03 9.66
N THR A 429 0.02 -22.46 9.72
CA THR A 429 0.90 -22.31 10.88
C THR A 429 2.14 -21.50 10.51
N ASP A 430 2.47 -20.51 11.32
CA ASP A 430 3.59 -19.60 11.08
C ASP A 430 4.85 -19.90 11.89
N SER A 431 5.87 -19.06 11.71
CA SER A 431 7.22 -19.24 12.24
C SER A 431 7.31 -19.15 13.77
N SER A 432 6.27 -18.64 14.43
CA SER A 432 6.13 -18.66 15.89
C SER A 432 5.43 -19.93 16.42
N GLY A 433 4.98 -20.82 15.53
CA GLY A 433 4.13 -21.97 15.84
C GLY A 433 2.66 -21.62 16.01
N ALA A 434 2.24 -20.39 15.67
CA ALA A 434 0.85 -19.97 15.76
C ALA A 434 0.02 -20.52 14.59
N THR A 435 -1.02 -21.30 14.89
CA THR A 435 -1.90 -21.92 13.88
C THR A 435 -3.25 -21.22 13.78
N THR A 436 -3.55 -20.63 12.62
CA THR A 436 -4.91 -20.25 12.21
C THR A 436 -5.59 -21.43 11.51
N ARG A 437 -6.90 -21.61 11.73
CA ARG A 437 -7.71 -22.70 11.19
C ARG A 437 -8.92 -22.12 10.47
N PHE A 438 -9.29 -22.69 9.34
CA PHE A 438 -10.41 -22.21 8.52
C PHE A 438 -11.43 -23.34 8.34
N ARG A 439 -12.69 -22.97 8.16
CA ARG A 439 -13.77 -23.90 7.83
C ARG A 439 -14.56 -23.36 6.66
N TYR A 440 -15.06 -24.29 5.86
CA TYR A 440 -15.83 -24.04 4.66
C TYR A 440 -17.17 -24.77 4.77
N ASP A 441 -18.16 -24.38 3.98
CA ASP A 441 -19.39 -25.14 3.81
C ASP A 441 -19.28 -26.16 2.65
N ALA A 442 -20.39 -26.79 2.30
CA ALA A 442 -20.44 -27.81 1.26
C ALA A 442 -20.29 -27.26 -0.18
N LEU A 443 -20.16 -25.93 -0.36
CA LEU A 443 -19.90 -25.25 -1.64
C LEU A 443 -18.54 -24.54 -1.66
N GLY A 444 -17.66 -24.83 -0.69
CA GLY A 444 -16.35 -24.19 -0.56
C GLY A 444 -16.40 -22.75 -0.03
N HIS A 445 -17.55 -22.27 0.48
CA HIS A 445 -17.65 -20.89 0.98
C HIS A 445 -17.13 -20.81 2.42
N LEU A 446 -16.34 -19.78 2.73
CA LEU A 446 -15.76 -19.60 4.07
C LEU A 446 -16.87 -19.45 5.12
N SER A 447 -16.87 -20.35 6.11
CA SER A 447 -17.88 -20.41 7.18
C SER A 447 -17.33 -20.07 8.56
N ALA A 448 -16.03 -20.27 8.83
CA ALA A 448 -15.37 -19.80 10.04
C ALA A 448 -13.86 -19.60 9.89
N VAL A 449 -13.30 -18.72 10.71
CA VAL A 449 -11.85 -18.55 10.95
C VAL A 449 -11.61 -18.64 12.46
N THR A 450 -10.74 -19.55 12.89
CA THR A 450 -10.31 -19.71 14.29
C THR A 450 -8.83 -19.35 14.40
N ASP A 451 -8.47 -18.45 15.32
CA ASP A 451 -7.10 -18.02 15.54
C ASP A 451 -6.27 -18.97 16.43
N ALA A 452 -4.99 -18.63 16.64
CA ALA A 452 -4.07 -19.43 17.45
C ALA A 452 -4.34 -19.41 18.98
N LEU A 453 -5.29 -18.59 19.44
CA LEU A 453 -5.81 -18.62 20.82
C LEU A 453 -7.18 -19.31 20.92
N GLY A 454 -7.76 -19.73 19.80
CA GLY A 454 -9.06 -20.40 19.72
C GLY A 454 -10.25 -19.45 19.56
N ALA A 455 -10.03 -18.14 19.45
CA ALA A 455 -11.10 -17.18 19.14
C ALA A 455 -11.60 -17.43 17.72
N THR A 456 -12.92 -17.47 17.51
CA THR A 456 -13.52 -17.89 16.23
C THR A 456 -14.50 -16.86 15.69
N THR A 457 -14.17 -16.30 14.53
CA THR A 457 -15.06 -15.48 13.70
C THR A 457 -15.89 -16.41 12.82
N ALA A 458 -17.21 -16.25 12.82
CA ALA A 458 -18.11 -16.98 11.92
C ALA A 458 -18.54 -16.11 10.74
N VAL A 459 -18.73 -16.71 9.58
CA VAL A 459 -19.10 -16.03 8.34
C VAL A 459 -20.29 -16.76 7.70
N ARG A 460 -21.26 -16.00 7.19
CA ARG A 460 -22.34 -16.53 6.35
C ARG A 460 -22.29 -15.84 5.00
N CYS A 461 -22.18 -16.64 3.94
CA CYS A 461 -22.14 -16.15 2.57
C CYS A 461 -23.51 -16.23 1.88
N ASN A 462 -23.61 -15.57 0.73
CA ASN A 462 -24.64 -15.84 -0.27
C ASN A 462 -24.19 -16.98 -1.21
N THR A 463 -24.99 -17.32 -2.21
CA THR A 463 -24.71 -18.36 -3.22
C THR A 463 -23.45 -18.13 -4.06
N ALA A 464 -22.91 -16.91 -4.10
CA ALA A 464 -21.64 -16.59 -4.76
C ALA A 464 -20.43 -16.70 -3.82
N GLY A 465 -20.62 -17.04 -2.54
CA GLY A 465 -19.56 -17.05 -1.54
C GLY A 465 -19.22 -15.67 -0.97
N LEU A 466 -20.03 -14.64 -1.25
CA LEU A 466 -19.83 -13.28 -0.73
C LEU A 466 -20.42 -13.14 0.67
N PRO A 467 -19.68 -12.59 1.67
CA PRO A 467 -20.21 -12.38 3.01
C PRO A 467 -21.46 -11.49 3.03
N VAL A 468 -22.50 -11.99 3.69
CA VAL A 468 -23.75 -11.26 4.03
C VAL A 468 -23.95 -11.15 5.54
N GLU A 469 -23.16 -11.88 6.33
CA GLU A 469 -23.11 -11.80 7.78
C GLU A 469 -21.69 -12.18 8.25
N VAL A 470 -21.14 -11.41 9.18
CA VAL A 470 -19.88 -11.72 9.88
C VAL A 470 -20.13 -11.56 11.37
N THR A 471 -19.86 -12.60 12.14
CA THR A 471 -19.97 -12.61 13.61
C THR A 471 -18.57 -12.73 14.21
N ASP A 472 -18.17 -11.76 15.03
CA ASP A 472 -16.88 -11.77 15.71
C ASP A 472 -16.84 -12.80 16.87
N PRO A 473 -15.66 -13.05 17.47
CA PRO A 473 -15.51 -14.00 18.59
C PRO A 473 -16.24 -13.63 19.89
N LEU A 474 -16.88 -12.46 19.97
CA LEU A 474 -17.68 -11.99 21.11
C LEU A 474 -19.20 -12.00 20.81
N GLY A 475 -19.62 -12.33 19.57
CA GLY A 475 -21.02 -12.30 19.15
C GLY A 475 -21.52 -10.93 18.67
N ALA A 476 -20.60 -10.03 18.28
CA ALA A 476 -20.93 -8.82 17.52
C ALA A 476 -21.12 -9.17 16.04
N VAL A 477 -22.24 -8.75 15.44
CA VAL A 477 -22.64 -9.17 14.08
C VAL A 477 -22.71 -7.98 13.14
N THR A 478 -22.02 -8.04 12.01
CA THR A 478 -22.18 -7.08 10.90
C THR A 478 -22.95 -7.74 9.76
N HIS A 479 -23.97 -7.07 9.24
CA HIS A 479 -24.80 -7.55 8.13
C HIS A 479 -24.56 -6.75 6.85
N TYR A 480 -24.66 -7.43 5.70
CA TYR A 480 -24.54 -6.81 4.37
C TYR A 480 -25.72 -7.21 3.48
N GLU A 481 -26.45 -6.22 2.97
CA GLU A 481 -27.34 -6.40 1.81
C GLU A 481 -26.53 -6.12 0.54
N ARG A 482 -26.79 -6.86 -0.55
CA ARG A 482 -26.04 -6.76 -1.80
C ARG A 482 -26.98 -6.67 -2.99
N ASP A 483 -26.57 -5.93 -4.03
CA ASP A 483 -27.28 -5.87 -5.31
C ASP A 483 -26.99 -7.10 -6.19
N ALA A 484 -27.64 -7.14 -7.36
CA ALA A 484 -27.44 -8.20 -8.36
C ALA A 484 -26.01 -8.25 -8.95
N PHE A 485 -25.16 -7.25 -8.71
CA PHE A 485 -23.73 -7.26 -9.05
C PHE A 485 -22.86 -7.78 -7.89
N GLY A 486 -23.45 -8.18 -6.76
CA GLY A 486 -22.75 -8.59 -5.55
C GLY A 486 -22.18 -7.44 -4.71
N ARG A 487 -22.43 -6.18 -5.07
CA ARG A 487 -21.91 -4.99 -4.38
C ARG A 487 -22.76 -4.67 -3.15
N PRO A 488 -22.17 -4.26 -2.01
CA PRO A 488 -22.96 -3.96 -0.82
C PRO A 488 -23.79 -2.68 -1.01
N THR A 489 -25.11 -2.78 -0.85
CA THR A 489 -26.06 -1.65 -0.89
C THR A 489 -26.39 -1.11 0.50
N THR A 490 -26.38 -2.00 1.49
CA THR A 490 -26.62 -1.65 2.91
C THR A 490 -25.59 -2.38 3.77
N ILE A 491 -25.01 -1.66 4.74
CA ILE A 491 -24.09 -2.19 5.75
C ILE A 491 -24.69 -1.83 7.11
N THR A 492 -24.99 -2.82 7.92
CA THR A 492 -25.50 -2.63 9.29
C THR A 492 -24.46 -3.13 10.28
N ASP A 493 -23.97 -2.22 11.13
CA ASP A 493 -22.94 -2.52 12.13
C ASP A 493 -23.50 -3.31 13.34
N PRO A 494 -22.64 -3.79 14.26
CA PRO A 494 -23.07 -4.55 15.44
C PRO A 494 -23.91 -3.78 16.47
N LEU A 495 -24.16 -2.49 16.25
CA LEU A 495 -25.01 -1.62 17.08
C LEU A 495 -26.35 -1.29 16.37
N GLY A 496 -26.48 -1.63 15.08
CA GLY A 496 -27.64 -1.33 14.23
C GLY A 496 -27.48 -0.08 13.36
N ALA A 497 -26.34 0.62 13.44
CA ALA A 497 -26.07 1.79 12.62
C ALA A 497 -25.94 1.37 11.15
N THR A 498 -26.74 1.99 10.28
CA THR A 498 -26.97 1.52 8.90
C THR A 498 -26.43 2.52 7.87
N THR A 499 -25.37 2.16 7.16
CA THR A 499 -24.86 2.90 5.99
C THR A 499 -25.49 2.35 4.71
N ARG A 500 -25.89 3.23 3.78
CA ARG A 500 -26.35 2.83 2.43
C ARG A 500 -25.42 3.37 1.34
N LEU A 501 -25.28 2.60 0.26
CA LEU A 501 -24.39 2.88 -0.86
C LEU A 501 -25.15 2.72 -2.19
N GLU A 502 -25.02 3.68 -3.08
CA GLU A 502 -25.57 3.66 -4.45
C GLU A 502 -24.39 3.64 -5.45
N TRP A 503 -24.49 2.81 -6.49
CA TRP A 503 -23.39 2.47 -7.41
C TRP A 503 -23.73 2.81 -8.86
N THR A 504 -22.73 3.19 -9.68
CA THR A 504 -22.88 3.18 -11.15
C THR A 504 -22.96 1.74 -11.68
N ILE A 505 -23.33 1.54 -12.94
CA ILE A 505 -23.34 0.19 -13.54
C ILE A 505 -21.92 -0.38 -13.62
N GLU A 506 -20.93 0.47 -13.89
CA GLU A 506 -19.48 0.21 -13.88
C GLU A 506 -18.89 0.01 -12.47
N GLY A 507 -19.71 0.04 -11.42
CA GLY A 507 -19.30 -0.28 -10.04
C GLY A 507 -18.59 0.84 -9.28
N LYS A 508 -18.55 2.08 -9.81
CA LYS A 508 -18.04 3.25 -9.08
C LYS A 508 -19.06 3.67 -8.01
N LEU A 509 -18.61 4.14 -6.84
CA LEU A 509 -19.51 4.64 -5.80
C LEU A 509 -20.12 5.98 -6.24
N ALA A 510 -21.45 6.03 -6.45
CA ALA A 510 -22.16 7.23 -6.88
C ALA A 510 -22.69 8.05 -5.69
N ARG A 511 -23.12 7.38 -4.62
CA ARG A 511 -23.63 8.04 -3.41
C ARG A 511 -23.39 7.19 -2.16
N ARG A 512 -23.18 7.87 -1.03
CA ARG A 512 -23.20 7.28 0.31
C ARG A 512 -24.22 8.01 1.18
N ILE A 513 -24.98 7.27 1.97
CA ILE A 513 -25.88 7.80 3.00
C ILE A 513 -25.46 7.19 4.33
N ALA A 514 -25.04 8.03 5.27
CA ALA A 514 -24.58 7.62 6.59
C ALA A 514 -25.76 7.31 7.55
N PRO A 515 -25.52 6.65 8.70
CA PRO A 515 -26.56 6.32 9.67
C PRO A 515 -27.39 7.51 10.17
N ASP A 516 -26.83 8.72 10.27
CA ASP A 516 -27.56 9.95 10.65
C ASP A 516 -28.34 10.60 9.50
N GLY A 517 -28.33 10.00 8.31
CA GLY A 517 -28.99 10.49 7.10
C GLY A 517 -28.18 11.48 6.27
N THR A 518 -26.98 11.88 6.71
CA THR A 518 -26.08 12.72 5.89
C THR A 518 -25.70 12.00 4.58
N THR A 519 -25.53 12.75 3.51
CA THR A 519 -25.32 12.24 2.15
C THR A 519 -24.05 12.81 1.55
N GLU A 520 -23.26 11.97 0.90
CA GLU A 520 -22.17 12.34 0.00
C GLU A 520 -22.45 11.78 -1.40
N SER A 521 -21.94 12.43 -2.45
CA SER A 521 -22.08 11.93 -3.82
C SER A 521 -20.86 12.23 -4.70
N TRP A 522 -20.70 11.41 -5.74
CA TRP A 522 -19.63 11.51 -6.73
C TRP A 522 -20.23 11.46 -8.13
N THR A 523 -19.68 12.25 -9.05
CA THR A 523 -19.99 12.14 -10.48
C THR A 523 -18.75 11.76 -11.27
N TYR A 524 -18.94 11.08 -12.39
CA TYR A 524 -17.87 10.53 -13.21
C TYR A 524 -18.07 10.86 -14.69
N ASP A 525 -16.98 10.89 -15.46
CA ASP A 525 -17.02 10.83 -16.92
C ASP A 525 -17.15 9.38 -17.44
N GLY A 526 -17.08 9.17 -18.76
CA GLY A 526 -17.25 7.84 -19.37
C GLY A 526 -16.04 6.91 -19.26
N GLU A 527 -14.84 7.43 -18.99
CA GLU A 527 -13.69 6.61 -18.58
C GLU A 527 -13.73 6.30 -17.07
N GLY A 528 -14.64 6.94 -16.34
CA GLY A 528 -14.87 6.74 -14.92
C GLY A 528 -13.93 7.56 -14.03
N ASN A 529 -13.40 8.68 -14.52
CA ASN A 529 -12.70 9.67 -13.70
C ASN A 529 -13.71 10.44 -12.86
N CYS A 530 -13.42 10.66 -11.57
CA CYS A 530 -14.30 11.43 -10.69
C CYS A 530 -14.24 12.91 -11.07
N THR A 531 -15.30 13.46 -11.66
CA THR A 531 -15.37 14.85 -12.14
C THR A 531 -15.89 15.83 -11.08
N SER A 532 -16.76 15.38 -10.17
CA SER A 532 -17.07 16.11 -8.93
C SER A 532 -17.30 15.21 -7.72
N TYR A 533 -17.04 15.76 -6.53
CA TYR A 533 -17.41 15.19 -5.24
C TYR A 533 -18.21 16.23 -4.44
N THR A 534 -19.35 15.83 -3.91
CA THR A 534 -20.18 16.64 -3.01
C THR A 534 -20.12 16.04 -1.61
N ASP A 535 -19.68 16.83 -0.64
CA ASP A 535 -19.52 16.39 0.75
C ASP A 535 -20.85 16.38 1.55
N ALA A 536 -20.77 15.94 2.81
CA ALA A 536 -21.91 15.90 3.75
C ALA A 536 -22.51 17.29 4.10
N MET A 537 -21.91 18.39 3.66
CA MET A 537 -22.44 19.75 3.79
C MET A 537 -23.01 20.29 2.47
N GLY A 538 -22.92 19.54 1.37
CA GLY A 538 -23.31 19.99 0.03
C GLY A 538 -22.24 20.84 -0.67
N ALA A 539 -21.02 20.89 -0.15
CA ALA A 539 -19.92 21.62 -0.74
C ALA A 539 -19.23 20.77 -1.83
N VAL A 540 -18.90 21.38 -2.98
CA VAL A 540 -18.53 20.64 -4.20
C VAL A 540 -17.08 20.87 -4.60
N SER A 541 -16.29 19.80 -4.62
CA SER A 541 -14.97 19.77 -5.26
C SER A 541 -15.10 19.37 -6.73
N HIS A 542 -14.33 20.01 -7.60
CA HIS A 542 -14.31 19.75 -9.05
C HIS A 542 -12.93 19.29 -9.52
N PHE A 543 -12.90 18.37 -10.46
CA PHE A 543 -11.69 17.78 -11.02
C PHE A 543 -11.74 17.85 -12.56
N GLU A 544 -10.67 18.36 -13.16
CA GLU A 544 -10.53 18.52 -14.61
C GLU A 544 -9.41 17.61 -15.10
N TYR A 545 -9.65 16.85 -16.17
CA TYR A 545 -8.70 15.87 -16.72
C TYR A 545 -8.25 16.28 -18.12
N THR A 546 -7.08 15.79 -18.53
CA THR A 546 -6.54 15.89 -19.90
C THR A 546 -6.20 14.49 -20.42
N HIS A 547 -5.50 14.40 -21.56
CA HIS A 547 -5.22 13.14 -22.25
C HIS A 547 -4.70 12.04 -21.31
N PHE A 548 -5.21 10.81 -21.45
CA PHE A 548 -4.82 9.63 -20.64
C PHE A 548 -5.11 9.79 -19.13
N ASP A 549 -6.28 10.37 -18.82
CA ASP A 549 -6.86 10.43 -17.47
C ASP A 549 -5.99 11.19 -16.47
N LEU A 550 -5.14 12.07 -16.99
CA LEU A 550 -4.27 12.92 -16.19
C LEU A 550 -5.05 14.09 -15.63
N LEU A 551 -5.19 14.13 -14.30
CA LEU A 551 -5.74 15.29 -13.59
C LEU A 551 -4.94 16.55 -13.96
N ALA A 552 -5.58 17.47 -14.68
CA ALA A 552 -5.02 18.74 -15.14
C ALA A 552 -5.29 19.89 -14.16
N ALA A 553 -6.42 19.85 -13.45
CA ALA A 553 -6.71 20.76 -12.35
C ALA A 553 -7.65 20.17 -11.29
N ARG A 554 -7.58 20.73 -10.08
CA ARG A 554 -8.49 20.43 -8.96
C ARG A 554 -8.91 21.74 -8.31
N THR A 555 -10.21 21.96 -8.19
CA THR A 555 -10.80 23.13 -7.52
C THR A 555 -11.54 22.67 -6.25
N GLY A 556 -11.14 23.21 -5.09
CA GLY A 556 -11.78 22.92 -3.82
C GLY A 556 -13.16 23.59 -3.66
N PRO A 557 -13.92 23.26 -2.60
CA PRO A 557 -15.20 23.90 -2.30
C PRO A 557 -15.04 25.40 -1.97
N ASP A 558 -13.86 25.78 -1.49
CA ASP A 558 -13.39 27.15 -1.23
C ASP A 558 -12.95 27.90 -2.51
N GLY A 559 -13.19 27.33 -3.70
CA GLY A 559 -12.79 27.88 -5.00
C GLY A 559 -11.29 27.82 -5.28
N LEU A 560 -10.47 27.24 -4.39
CA LEU A 560 -9.02 27.20 -4.53
C LEU A 560 -8.60 26.18 -5.60
N ARG A 561 -8.05 26.66 -6.72
CA ARG A 561 -7.67 25.85 -7.87
C ARG A 561 -6.16 25.60 -7.93
N TYR A 562 -5.80 24.32 -8.00
CA TYR A 562 -4.46 23.83 -8.33
C TYR A 562 -4.44 23.37 -9.78
N THR A 563 -3.32 23.58 -10.50
CA THR A 563 -3.10 22.99 -11.82
C THR A 563 -1.88 22.09 -11.84
N PHE A 564 -1.89 21.14 -12.78
CA PHE A 564 -0.89 20.09 -12.92
C PHE A 564 -0.49 20.00 -14.40
N GLU A 565 0.81 20.06 -14.66
CA GLU A 565 1.40 19.97 -15.99
C GLU A 565 2.24 18.69 -16.08
N HIS A 566 1.94 17.86 -17.07
CA HIS A 566 2.61 16.59 -17.31
C HIS A 566 3.37 16.61 -18.64
N ASP A 567 4.43 15.81 -18.74
CA ASP A 567 5.11 15.57 -20.03
C ASP A 567 4.37 14.54 -20.89
N THR A 568 4.85 14.37 -22.12
CA THR A 568 4.32 13.41 -23.08
C THR A 568 4.51 11.95 -22.67
N GLU A 569 5.32 11.65 -21.63
CA GLU A 569 5.46 10.32 -21.02
C GLU A 569 4.62 10.17 -19.73
N LEU A 570 3.62 11.04 -19.57
CA LEU A 570 2.63 11.08 -18.49
C LEU A 570 3.22 11.38 -17.10
N LYS A 571 4.41 12.00 -17.01
CA LYS A 571 5.02 12.38 -15.73
C LYS A 571 4.62 13.79 -15.33
N LEU A 572 4.18 13.98 -14.10
CA LEU A 572 3.99 15.31 -13.51
C LEU A 572 5.32 16.08 -13.52
N ARG A 573 5.40 17.15 -14.31
CA ARG A 573 6.56 18.07 -14.40
C ARG A 573 6.38 19.32 -13.57
N LYS A 574 5.15 19.79 -13.36
CA LYS A 574 4.89 21.03 -12.60
C LYS A 574 3.53 21.04 -11.92
N VAL A 575 3.47 21.64 -10.73
CA VAL A 575 2.26 22.01 -10.00
C VAL A 575 2.23 23.53 -9.88
N THR A 576 1.09 24.16 -10.17
CA THR A 576 0.86 25.58 -9.82
C THR A 576 -0.19 25.65 -8.72
N ASN A 577 0.11 26.38 -7.64
CA ASN A 577 -0.82 26.60 -6.54
C ASN A 577 -1.74 27.82 -6.81
N PRO A 578 -2.80 28.04 -6.00
CA PRO A 578 -3.71 29.18 -6.18
C PRO A 578 -3.01 30.55 -6.24
N GLN A 579 -1.91 30.72 -5.50
CA GLN A 579 -1.11 31.95 -5.43
C GLN A 579 -0.21 32.17 -6.67
N GLY A 580 -0.25 31.28 -7.65
CA GLY A 580 0.61 31.29 -8.83
C GLY A 580 2.04 30.81 -8.59
N LEU A 581 2.37 30.29 -7.40
CA LEU A 581 3.67 29.69 -7.11
C LEU A 581 3.77 28.30 -7.73
N THR A 582 4.96 27.96 -8.23
CA THR A 582 5.19 26.74 -9.01
C THR A 582 6.14 25.78 -8.31
N TRP A 583 5.82 24.49 -8.32
CA TRP A 583 6.73 23.41 -7.93
C TRP A 583 7.05 22.57 -9.17
N SER A 584 8.33 22.39 -9.52
CA SER A 584 8.75 21.59 -10.69
C SER A 584 9.44 20.28 -10.32
N TYR A 585 9.43 19.34 -11.27
CA TYR A 585 10.07 18.04 -11.21
C TYR A 585 10.76 17.74 -12.54
N ASP A 586 12.02 17.36 -12.49
CA ASP A 586 12.81 16.99 -13.67
C ASP A 586 13.33 15.56 -13.56
N TYR A 587 13.23 14.84 -14.68
CA TYR A 587 13.50 13.41 -14.76
C TYR A 587 14.60 13.12 -15.78
N ASN A 588 15.41 12.09 -15.52
CA ASN A 588 16.41 11.62 -16.48
C ASN A 588 15.77 10.77 -17.60
N SER A 589 16.59 10.24 -18.51
CA SER A 589 16.14 9.50 -19.70
C SER A 589 15.42 8.17 -19.40
N VAL A 590 15.72 7.53 -18.27
CA VAL A 590 14.96 6.38 -17.71
C VAL A 590 13.77 6.81 -16.84
N GLY A 591 13.51 8.11 -16.71
CA GLY A 591 12.34 8.67 -16.05
C GLY A 591 12.39 8.66 -14.52
N ARG A 592 13.58 8.54 -13.92
CA ARG A 592 13.83 8.71 -12.47
C ARG A 592 13.94 10.20 -12.17
N LEU A 593 13.38 10.66 -11.04
CA LEU A 593 13.48 12.05 -10.59
C LEU A 593 14.97 12.38 -10.32
N VAL A 594 15.47 13.48 -10.88
CA VAL A 594 16.85 13.96 -10.67
C VAL A 594 16.92 15.36 -10.07
N GLU A 595 15.85 16.16 -10.21
CA GLU A 595 15.74 17.46 -9.56
C GLU A 595 14.27 17.75 -9.23
N GLU A 596 14.00 18.41 -8.10
CA GLU A 596 12.72 19.06 -7.83
C GLU A 596 12.96 20.45 -7.23
N THR A 597 12.16 21.43 -7.66
CA THR A 597 12.25 22.82 -7.18
C THR A 597 10.92 23.24 -6.58
N ASP A 598 10.93 23.77 -5.35
CA ASP A 598 9.72 24.10 -4.61
C ASP A 598 9.19 25.55 -4.78
N PHE A 599 8.07 25.84 -4.14
CA PHE A 599 7.37 27.15 -4.16
C PHE A 599 8.19 28.37 -3.64
N ASP A 600 9.43 28.19 -3.18
CA ASP A 600 10.37 29.25 -2.79
C ASP A 600 11.68 29.23 -3.61
N ASP A 601 11.66 28.55 -4.77
CA ASP A 601 12.80 28.29 -5.65
C ASP A 601 13.92 27.45 -4.99
N ARG A 602 13.60 26.62 -3.99
CA ARG A 602 14.58 25.71 -3.35
C ARG A 602 14.72 24.42 -4.14
N VAL A 603 15.95 24.13 -4.56
CA VAL A 603 16.30 22.96 -5.39
C VAL A 603 16.77 21.79 -4.52
N LEU A 604 16.23 20.59 -4.78
CA LEU A 604 16.75 19.30 -4.29
C LEU A 604 17.16 18.43 -5.49
N ALA A 605 18.40 17.95 -5.51
CA ALA A 605 18.93 17.14 -6.61
C ALA A 605 19.28 15.71 -6.18
N TYR A 606 19.05 14.74 -7.06
CA TYR A 606 19.08 13.31 -6.77
C TYR A 606 19.91 12.54 -7.80
N ALA A 607 20.90 11.76 -7.34
CA ALA A 607 21.64 10.81 -8.17
C ALA A 607 21.26 9.36 -7.83
N HIS A 608 21.17 8.55 -8.87
CA HIS A 608 20.76 7.15 -8.80
C HIS A 608 21.81 6.27 -9.48
N ASP A 609 21.96 5.03 -9.04
CA ASP A 609 22.73 4.01 -9.76
C ASP A 609 21.96 3.44 -10.98
N ALA A 610 22.59 2.51 -11.69
CA ALA A 610 22.00 1.88 -12.88
C ALA A 610 20.75 1.04 -12.56
N ALA A 611 20.66 0.44 -11.37
CA ALA A 611 19.44 -0.26 -10.91
C ALA A 611 18.32 0.72 -10.52
N GLY A 612 18.66 1.97 -10.21
CA GLY A 612 17.72 3.04 -9.85
C GLY A 612 17.60 3.29 -8.36
N GLN A 613 18.57 2.84 -7.56
CA GLN A 613 18.63 3.07 -6.12
C GLN A 613 19.24 4.44 -5.87
N LEU A 614 18.71 5.21 -4.91
CA LEU A 614 19.26 6.53 -4.57
C LEU A 614 20.67 6.36 -3.97
N THR A 615 21.66 6.98 -4.59
CA THR A 615 23.06 7.00 -4.14
C THR A 615 23.46 8.36 -3.56
N ARG A 616 22.81 9.45 -3.98
CA ARG A 616 23.08 10.80 -3.45
C ARG A 616 21.85 11.71 -3.49
N ARG A 617 21.61 12.46 -2.41
CA ARG A 617 20.74 13.65 -2.35
C ARG A 617 21.62 14.88 -2.10
N THR A 618 21.42 15.95 -2.86
CA THR A 618 21.99 17.27 -2.57
C THR A 618 20.86 18.19 -2.11
N THR A 619 21.02 18.81 -0.95
CA THR A 619 19.99 19.64 -0.32
C THR A 619 20.02 21.08 -0.85
N ALA A 620 18.97 21.85 -0.55
CA ALA A 620 18.89 23.28 -0.85
C ALA A 620 19.88 24.17 -0.06
N SER A 621 20.71 23.59 0.82
CA SER A 621 21.89 24.24 1.40
C SER A 621 23.21 23.88 0.70
N GLY A 622 23.15 23.07 -0.37
CA GLY A 622 24.32 22.49 -1.05
C GLY A 622 24.96 21.31 -0.31
N SER A 623 24.42 20.93 0.87
CA SER A 623 24.91 19.79 1.64
C SER A 623 24.61 18.48 0.91
N VAL A 624 25.52 17.51 1.02
CA VAL A 624 25.42 16.23 0.32
C VAL A 624 25.15 15.11 1.32
N ILE A 625 24.10 14.33 1.07
CA ILE A 625 23.85 13.04 1.71
C ILE A 625 24.11 11.95 0.67
N SER A 626 24.92 10.94 0.99
CA SER A 626 25.24 9.83 0.11
C SER A 626 25.03 8.46 0.78
N PHE A 627 24.80 7.43 -0.03
CA PHE A 627 24.42 6.09 0.42
C PHE A 627 25.26 5.01 -0.27
N GLU A 628 25.87 4.13 0.52
CA GLU A 628 26.46 2.87 0.08
C GLU A 628 25.49 1.72 0.39
N ARG A 629 25.45 0.68 -0.44
CA ARG A 629 24.45 -0.40 -0.36
C ARG A 629 25.08 -1.79 -0.47
N ASP A 630 24.46 -2.76 0.19
CA ASP A 630 24.83 -4.18 0.03
C ASP A 630 24.33 -4.78 -1.30
N VAL A 631 24.62 -6.06 -1.51
CA VAL A 631 24.21 -6.80 -2.72
C VAL A 631 22.68 -7.02 -2.81
N LEU A 632 21.90 -6.74 -1.75
CA LEU A 632 20.44 -6.69 -1.80
C LEU A 632 19.89 -5.27 -2.03
N GLY A 633 20.74 -4.25 -2.01
CA GLY A 633 20.35 -2.84 -2.15
C GLY A 633 20.06 -2.12 -0.84
N ARG A 634 20.22 -2.79 0.31
CA ARG A 634 19.99 -2.20 1.64
C ARG A 634 21.13 -1.23 1.98
N PRO A 635 20.87 -0.02 2.50
CA PRO A 635 21.92 0.96 2.79
C PRO A 635 22.81 0.49 3.95
N VAL A 636 24.10 0.25 3.69
CA VAL A 636 25.09 -0.11 4.72
C VAL A 636 25.80 1.12 5.31
N THR A 637 25.89 2.19 4.52
CA THR A 637 26.46 3.49 4.94
C THR A 637 25.57 4.62 4.47
N LYS A 638 25.35 5.62 5.33
CA LYS A 638 24.82 6.93 4.99
C LYS A 638 25.81 7.99 5.47
N ASP A 639 26.40 8.76 4.58
CA ASP A 639 27.21 9.94 4.93
C ASP A 639 26.40 11.21 4.66
N ALA A 640 26.04 11.93 5.72
CA ALA A 640 25.38 13.23 5.65
C ALA A 640 26.39 14.36 5.93
N ALA A 641 27.08 14.82 4.88
CA ALA A 641 28.08 15.89 4.92
C ALA A 641 29.19 15.71 5.99
N GLY A 642 29.68 14.48 6.17
CA GLY A 642 30.67 14.07 7.16
C GLY A 642 30.07 13.34 8.37
N ALA A 643 28.75 13.44 8.58
CA ALA A 643 28.05 12.67 9.61
C ALA A 643 27.73 11.25 9.10
N VAL A 644 28.69 10.34 9.27
CA VAL A 644 28.57 8.94 8.85
C VAL A 644 27.69 8.15 9.82
N THR A 645 26.77 7.37 9.25
CA THR A 645 25.96 6.35 9.93
C THR A 645 26.12 5.01 9.20
N THR A 646 26.51 3.96 9.92
CA THR A 646 26.62 2.59 9.39
C THR A 646 25.47 1.71 9.89
N TYR A 647 24.97 0.83 9.03
CA TYR A 647 23.86 -0.07 9.32
C TYR A 647 24.27 -1.55 9.11
N THR A 648 23.82 -2.44 10.00
CA THR A 648 23.93 -3.88 9.81
C THR A 648 22.58 -4.56 10.01
N TYR A 649 22.37 -5.61 9.24
CA TYR A 649 21.14 -6.38 9.14
C TYR A 649 21.36 -7.76 9.78
N ASP A 650 20.38 -8.32 10.48
CA ASP A 650 20.52 -9.60 11.20
C ASP A 650 20.04 -10.78 10.34
N VAL A 651 19.92 -11.96 10.96
CA VAL A 651 19.29 -13.14 10.36
C VAL A 651 17.82 -12.86 10.00
N THR A 652 17.17 -11.89 10.66
CA THR A 652 15.84 -11.36 10.35
C THR A 652 15.89 -10.01 9.58
N GLY A 653 17.07 -9.68 9.02
CA GLY A 653 17.50 -8.78 7.92
C GLY A 653 16.82 -7.46 7.60
N GLY A 654 15.81 -7.07 8.37
CA GLY A 654 15.62 -5.69 8.77
C GLY A 654 16.78 -5.22 9.65
N LEU A 655 16.69 -3.98 10.12
CA LEU A 655 17.78 -3.36 10.84
C LEU A 655 18.03 -4.08 12.18
N ALA A 656 19.27 -4.50 12.40
CA ALA A 656 19.75 -5.13 13.64
C ALA A 656 20.59 -4.17 14.48
N ARG A 657 21.39 -3.32 13.82
CA ARG A 657 22.19 -2.29 14.46
C ARG A 657 22.37 -1.13 13.51
N ALA A 658 22.28 0.08 14.04
CA ALA A 658 22.80 1.26 13.40
C ALA A 658 23.77 1.98 14.33
N THR A 659 24.78 2.64 13.77
CA THR A 659 25.79 3.38 14.54
C THR A 659 26.05 4.69 13.80
N GLY A 660 25.61 5.79 14.39
CA GLY A 660 25.79 7.16 13.88
C GLY A 660 26.53 8.04 14.89
N PRO A 661 26.63 9.37 14.64
CA PRO A 661 27.51 10.25 15.41
C PRO A 661 27.17 10.34 16.91
N ASP A 662 25.89 10.41 17.26
CA ASP A 662 25.41 10.54 18.64
C ASP A 662 25.10 9.18 19.30
N ALA A 663 24.90 8.11 18.51
CA ALA A 663 24.25 6.91 19.03
C ALA A 663 24.52 5.59 18.31
N VAL A 664 24.55 4.53 19.13
CA VAL A 664 24.40 3.14 18.71
C VAL A 664 22.96 2.69 19.02
N LEU A 665 22.20 2.38 17.98
CA LEU A 665 20.94 1.65 18.05
C LEU A 665 21.22 0.15 17.83
N THR A 666 20.60 -0.73 18.61
CA THR A 666 20.56 -2.19 18.39
C THR A 666 19.13 -2.67 18.57
N LEU A 667 18.69 -3.57 17.70
CA LEU A 667 17.37 -4.19 17.67
C LEU A 667 17.57 -5.71 17.76
N GLN A 668 16.70 -6.40 18.50
CA GLN A 668 16.72 -7.85 18.68
C GLN A 668 15.33 -8.41 18.42
N ARG A 669 15.25 -9.53 17.70
CA ARG A 669 14.00 -10.11 17.21
C ARG A 669 13.89 -11.60 17.55
N ASP A 670 12.67 -12.12 17.56
CA ASP A 670 12.41 -13.57 17.55
C ASP A 670 12.40 -14.13 16.12
N ASP A 671 12.25 -15.45 15.99
CA ASP A 671 12.24 -16.17 14.70
C ASP A 671 11.01 -15.84 13.83
N ALA A 672 10.05 -15.06 14.35
CA ALA A 672 8.93 -14.46 13.62
C ALA A 672 9.14 -12.96 13.32
N GLY A 673 10.35 -12.44 13.51
CA GLY A 673 10.75 -11.06 13.25
C GLY A 673 10.21 -10.03 14.26
N ARG A 674 9.53 -10.46 15.33
CA ARG A 674 8.90 -9.56 16.31
C ARG A 674 9.96 -8.99 17.25
N LEU A 675 9.87 -7.70 17.56
CA LEU A 675 10.91 -6.97 18.29
C LEU A 675 10.92 -7.34 19.78
N LEU A 676 11.90 -8.14 20.21
CA LEU A 676 12.10 -8.52 21.62
C LEU A 676 12.77 -7.41 22.43
N ALA A 677 13.72 -6.68 21.83
CA ALA A 677 14.37 -5.54 22.48
C ALA A 677 14.83 -4.48 21.48
N GLU A 678 14.76 -3.23 21.92
CA GLU A 678 15.42 -2.07 21.32
C GLU A 678 16.40 -1.50 22.34
N THR A 679 17.64 -1.19 21.95
CA THR A 679 18.64 -0.58 22.81
C THR A 679 19.31 0.59 22.12
N VAL A 680 19.28 1.77 22.76
CA VAL A 680 20.02 2.95 22.29
C VAL A 680 21.01 3.40 23.37
N ASN A 681 22.30 3.47 23.03
CA ASN A 681 23.37 3.87 23.95
C ASN A 681 23.36 3.10 25.30
N GLY A 682 22.99 1.81 25.25
CA GLY A 682 22.88 0.94 26.43
C GLY A 682 21.55 1.04 27.20
N ARG A 683 20.69 2.01 26.88
CA ARG A 683 19.33 2.13 27.43
C ARG A 683 18.39 1.21 26.63
N ALA A 684 17.88 0.14 27.26
CA ALA A 684 17.06 -0.87 26.59
C ALA A 684 15.56 -0.77 26.92
N VAL A 685 14.71 -0.91 25.91
CA VAL A 685 13.28 -1.25 26.03
C VAL A 685 13.12 -2.70 25.60
N THR A 686 12.46 -3.54 26.40
CA THR A 686 12.22 -4.96 26.09
C THR A 686 10.74 -5.27 26.05
N TYR A 687 10.34 -6.28 25.27
CA TYR A 687 8.93 -6.60 24.98
C TYR A 687 8.65 -8.10 25.09
N THR A 688 7.38 -8.45 25.33
CA THR A 688 6.85 -9.82 25.21
C THR A 688 5.56 -9.83 24.39
N TYR A 689 5.19 -10.98 23.83
CA TYR A 689 4.05 -11.15 22.94
C TYR A 689 3.19 -12.37 23.31
N ASP A 690 1.96 -12.43 22.82
CA ASP A 690 1.13 -13.65 22.78
C ASP A 690 1.29 -14.41 21.45
N ALA A 691 0.51 -15.49 21.28
CA ALA A 691 0.49 -16.31 20.07
C ALA A 691 -0.06 -15.57 18.82
N LEU A 692 -0.67 -14.39 18.96
CA LEU A 692 -1.12 -13.55 17.84
C LEU A 692 -0.15 -12.39 17.57
N GLY A 693 1.00 -12.35 18.25
CA GLY A 693 1.93 -11.22 18.15
C GLY A 693 1.40 -9.93 18.78
N ARG A 694 0.35 -9.98 19.61
CA ARG A 694 -0.11 -8.83 20.41
C ARG A 694 0.84 -8.67 21.60
N ARG A 695 1.27 -7.44 21.89
CA ARG A 695 2.29 -7.16 22.91
C ARG A 695 1.69 -7.35 24.32
N THR A 696 2.20 -8.32 25.08
CA THR A 696 1.74 -8.63 26.44
C THR A 696 2.51 -7.87 27.53
N SER A 697 3.75 -7.45 27.28
CA SER A 697 4.51 -6.60 28.21
C SER A 697 5.55 -5.72 27.51
N ARG A 698 5.97 -4.67 28.22
CA ARG A 698 7.08 -3.76 27.90
C ARG A 698 7.80 -3.40 29.20
N THR A 699 9.13 -3.35 29.18
CA THR A 699 9.94 -2.78 30.28
C THR A 699 10.82 -1.66 29.74
N THR A 700 10.89 -0.51 30.43
CA THR A 700 11.72 0.65 30.07
C THR A 700 13.15 0.59 30.66
N PRO A 701 14.10 1.42 30.23
CA PRO A 701 15.46 1.46 30.77
C PRO A 701 15.52 1.76 32.27
N MET A 702 14.62 2.59 32.78
CA MET A 702 14.48 2.83 34.22
C MET A 702 13.55 1.81 34.91
N GLY A 703 13.32 0.64 34.30
CA GLY A 703 12.62 -0.49 34.93
C GLY A 703 11.12 -0.33 35.14
N ALA A 704 10.44 0.61 34.46
CA ALA A 704 8.98 0.65 34.51
C ALA A 704 8.40 -0.45 33.63
N VAL A 705 7.60 -1.33 34.23
CA VAL A 705 6.90 -2.42 33.53
C VAL A 705 5.47 -1.98 33.20
N SER A 706 5.09 -2.23 31.95
CA SER A 706 3.72 -2.18 31.43
C SER A 706 3.30 -3.60 31.02
N SER A 707 2.07 -4.01 31.32
CA SER A 707 1.48 -5.29 30.88
C SER A 707 0.08 -5.08 30.30
N TRP A 708 -0.29 -5.88 29.30
CA TRP A 708 -1.54 -5.75 28.58
C TRP A 708 -2.30 -7.08 28.49
N SER A 709 -3.61 -7.00 28.68
CA SER A 709 -4.57 -8.09 28.46
C SER A 709 -5.52 -7.72 27.33
N TYR A 710 -5.99 -8.72 26.58
CA TYR A 710 -6.89 -8.55 25.43
C TYR A 710 -8.06 -9.53 25.51
N ASP A 711 -9.19 -9.17 24.88
CA ASP A 711 -10.28 -10.10 24.63
C ASP A 711 -10.08 -10.92 23.33
N ALA A 712 -11.10 -11.71 22.99
CA ALA A 712 -11.15 -12.56 21.81
C ALA A 712 -11.35 -11.79 20.48
N ALA A 713 -11.77 -10.52 20.51
CA ALA A 713 -11.84 -9.64 19.33
C ALA A 713 -10.59 -8.73 19.20
N GLY A 714 -9.65 -8.82 20.14
CA GLY A 714 -8.42 -8.03 20.16
C GLY A 714 -8.54 -6.64 20.79
N ASN A 715 -9.64 -6.32 21.48
CA ASN A 715 -9.71 -5.10 22.28
C ASN A 715 -8.84 -5.28 23.53
N ARG A 716 -8.10 -4.24 23.93
CA ARG A 716 -7.32 -4.24 25.17
C ARG A 716 -8.28 -4.18 26.36
N THR A 717 -8.41 -5.26 27.12
CA THR A 717 -9.23 -5.31 28.35
C THR A 717 -8.50 -4.78 29.58
N GLU A 718 -7.16 -4.86 29.61
CA GLU A 718 -6.35 -4.35 30.72
C GLU A 718 -5.05 -3.65 30.26
N LEU A 719 -4.62 -2.66 31.05
CA LEU A 719 -3.23 -2.18 31.12
C LEU A 719 -2.83 -2.10 32.60
N SER A 720 -1.89 -2.95 33.02
CA SER A 720 -1.24 -2.87 34.34
C SER A 720 0.09 -2.12 34.20
N THR A 721 0.34 -1.11 35.04
CA THR A 721 1.55 -0.27 34.99
C THR A 721 1.79 0.40 36.35
N SER A 722 3.05 0.45 36.80
CA SER A 722 3.44 1.17 38.03
C SER A 722 2.65 0.73 39.29
N GLY A 723 2.25 -0.55 39.36
CA GLY A 723 1.43 -1.11 40.45
C GLY A 723 -0.07 -0.79 40.38
N ARG A 724 -0.54 -0.12 39.31
CA ARG A 724 -1.97 0.19 39.06
C ARG A 724 -2.47 -0.64 37.88
N THR A 725 -3.78 -0.93 37.88
CA THR A 725 -4.49 -1.55 36.75
C THR A 725 -5.51 -0.57 36.19
N LEU A 726 -5.52 -0.44 34.86
CA LEU A 726 -6.58 0.17 34.09
C LEU A 726 -7.38 -0.94 33.42
N THR A 727 -8.70 -1.00 33.64
CA THR A 727 -9.60 -1.86 32.85
C THR A 727 -10.39 -1.04 31.85
N PHE A 728 -10.82 -1.67 30.75
CA PHE A 728 -11.49 -1.01 29.63
C PHE A 728 -12.72 -1.81 29.19
N GLU A 729 -13.88 -1.18 29.15
CA GLU A 729 -15.11 -1.75 28.58
C GLU A 729 -15.34 -1.19 27.17
N HIS A 730 -15.78 -2.03 26.25
CA HIS A 730 -16.01 -1.66 24.84
C HIS A 730 -17.45 -1.98 24.43
N ASP A 731 -17.98 -1.25 23.45
CA ASP A 731 -19.22 -1.64 22.77
C ASP A 731 -18.96 -2.72 21.70
N LYS A 732 -20.03 -3.21 21.08
CA LYS A 732 -19.95 -4.23 20.02
C LYS A 732 -19.23 -3.76 18.74
N ALA A 733 -18.90 -2.48 18.61
CA ALA A 733 -18.07 -1.94 17.53
C ALA A 733 -16.61 -1.74 17.96
N GLY A 734 -16.20 -2.24 19.14
CA GLY A 734 -14.84 -2.13 19.66
C GLY A 734 -14.47 -0.72 20.15
N ARG A 735 -15.46 0.15 20.42
CA ARG A 735 -15.22 1.53 20.87
C ARG A 735 -15.20 1.57 22.40
N GLU A 736 -14.19 2.22 22.99
CA GLU A 736 -14.02 2.33 24.46
C GLU A 736 -15.18 3.11 25.10
N LEU A 737 -16.11 2.39 25.74
CA LEU A 737 -17.25 2.94 26.48
C LEU A 737 -16.84 3.43 27.87
N SER A 738 -15.95 2.70 28.54
CA SER A 738 -15.50 3.05 29.88
C SER A 738 -14.05 2.65 30.11
N ARG A 739 -13.42 3.34 31.07
CA ARG A 739 -12.07 3.06 31.54
C ARG A 739 -12.01 3.33 33.03
N HIS A 740 -11.69 2.30 33.81
CA HIS A 740 -11.54 2.40 35.26
C HIS A 740 -10.06 2.41 35.63
N LEU A 741 -9.61 3.34 36.47
CA LEU A 741 -8.30 3.29 37.13
C LEU A 741 -8.51 2.75 38.55
N GLY A 742 -8.21 1.47 38.73
CA GLY A 742 -8.61 0.73 39.93
C GLY A 742 -10.10 0.92 40.25
N GLY A 743 -10.44 1.01 41.54
CA GLY A 743 -11.78 1.39 42.00
C GLY A 743 -11.94 2.90 42.28
N ALA A 744 -11.02 3.75 41.80
CA ALA A 744 -10.91 5.14 42.24
C ALA A 744 -11.41 6.17 41.21
N LEU A 745 -10.99 6.05 39.95
CA LEU A 745 -11.45 6.92 38.85
C LEU A 745 -12.19 6.09 37.79
N THR A 746 -13.20 6.68 37.15
CA THR A 746 -13.86 6.10 35.98
C THR A 746 -14.10 7.19 34.94
N LEU A 747 -13.54 7.00 33.74
CA LEU A 747 -13.87 7.76 32.54
C LEU A 747 -14.95 7.00 31.77
N THR A 748 -15.99 7.71 31.32
CA THR A 748 -17.07 7.16 30.51
C THR A 748 -17.26 7.97 29.24
N SER A 749 -17.43 7.26 28.14
CA SER A 749 -17.61 7.77 26.78
C SER A 749 -19.05 7.60 26.31
N ALA A 750 -19.50 8.48 25.41
CA ALA A 750 -20.67 8.23 24.58
C ALA A 750 -20.41 8.72 23.15
N PHE A 751 -20.96 8.00 22.18
CA PHE A 751 -20.80 8.23 20.74
C PHE A 751 -22.16 8.52 20.10
N ASP A 752 -22.17 9.11 18.90
CA ASP A 752 -23.35 9.15 18.03
C ASP A 752 -23.39 7.97 17.05
N ASP A 753 -24.41 7.94 16.19
CA ASP A 753 -24.63 6.89 15.18
C ASP A 753 -23.57 6.90 14.06
N LEU A 754 -22.73 7.96 13.98
CA LEU A 754 -21.53 7.99 13.12
C LEU A 754 -20.25 7.56 13.87
N GLY A 755 -20.35 7.19 15.15
CA GLY A 755 -19.21 6.84 15.99
C GLY A 755 -18.36 8.02 16.47
N ARG A 756 -18.83 9.25 16.29
CA ARG A 756 -18.16 10.45 16.81
C ARG A 756 -18.44 10.57 18.30
N LEU A 757 -17.43 10.89 19.09
CA LEU A 757 -17.57 11.07 20.53
C LEU A 757 -18.44 12.29 20.84
N THR A 758 -19.60 12.08 21.45
CA THR A 758 -20.52 13.15 21.88
C THR A 758 -20.28 13.58 23.34
N LYS A 759 -19.70 12.71 24.18
CA LYS A 759 -19.44 12.98 25.60
C LYS A 759 -18.23 12.20 26.15
N HIS A 760 -17.41 12.87 26.95
CA HIS A 760 -16.54 12.25 27.98
C HIS A 760 -16.96 12.74 29.37
N GLU A 761 -16.95 11.87 30.37
CA GLU A 761 -17.17 12.25 31.78
C GLU A 761 -16.26 11.44 32.71
N LEU A 762 -15.48 12.13 33.54
CA LEU A 762 -14.59 11.55 34.54
C LEU A 762 -15.21 11.74 35.93
N VAL A 763 -15.45 10.63 36.62
CA VAL A 763 -15.81 10.59 38.04
C VAL A 763 -14.66 10.04 38.87
N GLY A 764 -14.56 10.51 40.12
CA GLY A 764 -13.61 10.02 41.12
C GLY A 764 -14.30 9.29 42.27
N PRO A 765 -13.61 9.14 43.42
CA PRO A 765 -14.15 8.45 44.59
C PRO A 765 -15.52 8.98 45.04
N ALA A 766 -16.39 8.09 45.51
CA ALA A 766 -17.79 8.38 45.84
C ALA A 766 -18.61 9.01 44.69
N ASN A 767 -18.24 8.72 43.44
CA ASN A 767 -18.87 9.21 42.21
C ASN A 767 -18.87 10.74 42.05
N GLN A 768 -17.90 11.44 42.66
CA GLN A 768 -17.74 12.88 42.48
C GLN A 768 -17.32 13.22 41.04
N ARG A 769 -18.03 14.12 40.36
CA ARG A 769 -17.76 14.46 38.95
C ARG A 769 -16.61 15.45 38.80
N ILE A 770 -15.44 14.96 38.40
CA ILE A 770 -14.20 15.72 38.22
C ILE A 770 -14.28 16.58 36.95
N GLN A 771 -14.62 15.99 35.81
CA GLN A 771 -14.68 16.65 34.51
C GLN A 771 -15.81 16.06 33.66
N ARG A 772 -16.45 16.89 32.83
CA ARG A 772 -17.38 16.47 31.77
C ARG A 772 -17.15 17.36 30.55
N ARG A 773 -16.99 16.73 29.39
CA ARG A 773 -16.99 17.36 28.08
C ARG A 773 -18.15 16.80 27.26
N ALA A 774 -18.90 17.66 26.58
CA ALA A 774 -19.76 17.25 25.47
C ALA A 774 -19.35 17.96 24.18
N TYR A 775 -19.54 17.32 23.04
CA TYR A 775 -19.06 17.77 21.73
C TYR A 775 -20.23 17.92 20.75
N ALA A 776 -20.14 18.90 19.85
CA ALA A 776 -21.13 19.15 18.80
C ALA A 776 -20.43 19.34 17.44
N TYR A 777 -20.97 18.70 16.41
CA TYR A 777 -20.37 18.58 15.08
C TYR A 777 -21.26 19.19 13.98
N ARG A 778 -20.65 19.64 12.88
CA ARG A 778 -21.29 19.77 11.57
C ARG A 778 -21.47 18.36 10.94
N PRO A 779 -22.36 18.20 9.95
CA PRO A 779 -22.49 17.00 9.12
C PRO A 779 -21.15 16.44 8.57
N ASP A 780 -20.25 17.32 8.11
CA ASP A 780 -18.87 16.98 7.69
C ASP A 780 -17.93 16.48 8.81
N SER A 781 -18.46 16.33 10.03
CA SER A 781 -17.75 15.96 11.25
C SER A 781 -16.73 16.99 11.77
N ASN A 782 -16.71 18.22 11.24
CA ASN A 782 -15.94 19.31 11.87
C ASN A 782 -16.60 19.74 13.18
N LEU A 783 -15.78 19.94 14.22
CA LEU A 783 -16.24 20.31 15.55
C LEU A 783 -16.69 21.79 15.58
N VAL A 784 -17.93 22.05 16.01
CA VAL A 784 -18.50 23.41 16.16
C VAL A 784 -18.75 23.82 17.61
N GLY A 785 -18.64 22.90 18.57
CA GLY A 785 -18.74 23.26 19.98
C GLY A 785 -18.21 22.22 20.96
N ILE A 786 -17.74 22.72 22.10
CA ILE A 786 -17.42 21.95 23.30
C ILE A 786 -18.21 22.53 24.47
N ASP A 787 -18.72 21.67 25.35
CA ASP A 787 -19.27 22.03 26.67
C ASP A 787 -18.42 21.38 27.77
N ASP A 788 -17.41 22.11 28.27
CA ASP A 788 -16.41 21.65 29.25
C ASP A 788 -16.74 22.19 30.66
N GLN A 789 -16.84 21.32 31.67
CA GLN A 789 -17.16 21.71 33.06
C GLN A 789 -16.12 22.65 33.69
N LEU A 790 -14.84 22.53 33.32
CA LEU A 790 -13.71 23.17 33.99
C LEU A 790 -13.19 24.41 33.26
N ASN A 791 -13.25 24.41 31.94
CA ASN A 791 -12.81 25.50 31.07
C ASN A 791 -13.97 26.30 30.44
N GLY A 792 -15.20 25.79 30.51
CA GLY A 792 -16.43 26.44 30.03
C GLY A 792 -16.81 26.07 28.59
N SER A 793 -18.06 26.35 28.22
CA SER A 793 -18.56 26.14 26.86
C SER A 793 -17.80 27.02 25.85
N SER A 794 -17.47 26.43 24.70
CA SER A 794 -16.75 27.03 23.57
C SER A 794 -17.47 26.72 22.25
N ARG A 795 -17.41 27.61 21.27
CA ARG A 795 -17.95 27.43 19.90
C ARG A 795 -16.91 27.83 18.85
N PHE A 796 -17.01 27.25 17.67
CA PHE A 796 -16.05 27.45 16.58
C PHE A 796 -16.76 27.93 15.32
N ASP A 797 -16.29 29.06 14.77
CA ASP A 797 -16.64 29.48 13.41
C ASP A 797 -15.69 28.76 12.45
N LEU A 798 -16.23 28.25 11.34
CA LEU A 798 -15.51 27.44 10.35
C LEU A 798 -15.78 28.00 8.95
N ASP A 799 -14.79 27.95 8.07
CA ASP A 799 -15.00 28.21 6.64
C ASP A 799 -15.54 26.98 5.88
N GLU A 800 -15.69 27.12 4.57
CA GLU A 800 -16.13 26.07 3.63
C GLU A 800 -15.09 24.93 3.52
N ALA A 801 -13.82 25.23 3.80
CA ALA A 801 -12.72 24.27 3.78
C ALA A 801 -12.56 23.49 5.10
N GLY A 802 -13.33 23.82 6.14
CA GLY A 802 -13.26 23.23 7.48
C GLY A 802 -12.16 23.81 8.39
N ARG A 803 -11.56 24.95 8.04
CA ARG A 803 -10.59 25.68 8.88
C ARG A 803 -11.33 26.53 9.91
N VAL A 804 -10.88 26.52 11.16
CA VAL A 804 -11.46 27.36 12.22
C VAL A 804 -11.02 28.81 12.04
N THR A 805 -11.98 29.72 11.88
CA THR A 805 -11.77 31.16 11.69
C THR A 805 -11.98 31.96 12.97
N ALA A 806 -12.75 31.45 13.94
CA ALA A 806 -12.83 32.02 15.28
C ALA A 806 -13.15 30.97 16.36
N VAL A 807 -12.73 31.27 17.59
CA VAL A 807 -13.09 30.52 18.81
C VAL A 807 -13.82 31.46 19.75
N HIS A 808 -15.05 31.13 20.14
CA HIS A 808 -15.87 31.91 21.06
C HIS A 808 -16.08 31.13 22.36
N ALA A 809 -15.54 31.62 23.47
CA ALA A 809 -15.63 30.96 24.78
C ALA A 809 -15.82 31.97 25.92
N ALA A 810 -16.10 31.47 27.13
CA ALA A 810 -16.33 32.33 28.29
C ALA A 810 -15.11 33.24 28.59
N GLY A 811 -15.31 34.56 28.43
CA GLY A 811 -14.29 35.59 28.61
C GLY A 811 -13.11 35.51 27.65
N TRP A 812 -13.30 34.90 26.47
CA TRP A 812 -12.22 34.47 25.59
C TRP A 812 -12.66 34.42 24.14
N THR A 813 -11.92 35.12 23.27
CA THR A 813 -12.14 35.06 21.82
C THR A 813 -10.80 34.90 21.12
N GLU A 814 -10.73 33.99 20.17
CA GLU A 814 -9.63 33.89 19.20
C GLU A 814 -10.17 34.16 17.80
N THR A 815 -9.38 34.76 16.93
CA THR A 815 -9.71 34.94 15.51
C THR A 815 -8.51 34.63 14.63
N TYR A 816 -8.79 34.05 13.46
CA TYR A 816 -7.80 33.55 12.51
C TYR A 816 -8.24 33.87 11.08
N ALA A 817 -7.34 34.45 10.29
CA ALA A 817 -7.52 34.65 8.85
C ALA A 817 -6.43 33.87 8.10
N TYR A 818 -6.78 33.33 6.93
CA TYR A 818 -5.92 32.50 6.10
C TYR A 818 -5.77 33.09 4.69
N ASP A 819 -4.72 32.70 3.97
CA ASP A 819 -4.62 32.88 2.53
C ASP A 819 -5.02 31.61 1.74
N GLU A 820 -4.88 31.71 0.43
CA GLU A 820 -5.18 30.68 -0.57
C GLU A 820 -4.23 29.47 -0.52
N ALA A 821 -3.13 29.54 0.25
CA ALA A 821 -2.27 28.39 0.57
C ALA A 821 -2.45 27.93 2.03
N GLY A 822 -3.42 28.47 2.76
CA GLY A 822 -3.68 28.14 4.17
C GLY A 822 -2.67 28.74 5.15
N ASN A 823 -1.79 29.65 4.73
CA ASN A 823 -0.95 30.41 5.64
C ASN A 823 -1.82 31.36 6.46
N GLN A 824 -1.64 31.43 7.77
CA GLN A 824 -2.39 32.41 8.57
C GLN A 824 -1.91 33.85 8.28
N THR A 825 -2.78 34.70 7.76
CA THR A 825 -2.50 36.12 7.44
C THR A 825 -2.69 37.04 8.65
N SER A 826 -3.50 36.62 9.63
CA SER A 826 -3.67 37.29 10.92
C SER A 826 -4.08 36.28 11.99
N ALA A 827 -3.75 36.55 13.25
CA ALA A 827 -4.34 35.87 14.40
C ALA A 827 -4.45 36.78 15.63
N SER A 828 -5.44 36.49 16.48
CA SER A 828 -5.60 37.11 17.79
C SER A 828 -6.04 36.07 18.81
N TRP A 829 -5.53 36.18 20.04
CA TRP A 829 -5.92 35.34 21.17
C TRP A 829 -5.75 36.10 22.51
N PRO A 830 -6.45 35.71 23.59
CA PRO A 830 -6.55 36.56 24.78
C PRO A 830 -5.25 36.76 25.56
N ALA A 831 -5.09 37.96 26.13
CA ALA A 831 -3.92 38.43 26.88
C ALA A 831 -3.35 37.52 28.00
N PRO A 832 -4.15 36.67 28.70
CA PRO A 832 -3.61 35.72 29.68
C PRO A 832 -2.71 34.62 29.10
N MET A 833 -2.67 34.45 27.78
CA MET A 833 -1.91 33.40 27.10
C MET A 833 -0.52 33.87 26.65
N PRO A 834 0.49 32.98 26.57
CA PRO A 834 1.80 33.30 26.02
C PRO A 834 1.74 33.76 24.56
N GLY A 835 2.84 34.32 24.08
CA GLY A 835 2.99 34.70 22.67
C GLY A 835 2.26 35.99 22.28
N GLN A 836 1.94 36.88 23.22
CA GLN A 836 1.28 38.17 22.90
C GLN A 836 2.08 39.03 21.91
N GLU A 837 3.40 38.82 21.81
CA GLU A 837 4.23 39.46 20.78
C GLU A 837 3.89 39.01 19.35
N ALA A 838 3.26 37.83 19.18
CA ALA A 838 2.90 37.23 17.88
C ALA A 838 1.46 37.51 17.43
N VAL A 839 0.65 38.14 18.28
CA VAL A 839 -0.72 38.57 17.96
C VAL A 839 -0.69 39.69 16.92
N GLY A 840 -1.58 39.60 15.92
CA GLY A 840 -1.75 40.57 14.85
C GLY A 840 -1.50 40.00 13.45
N PRO A 841 -1.18 40.87 12.46
CA PRO A 841 -0.96 40.46 11.08
C PRO A 841 0.35 39.67 10.92
N ARG A 842 0.41 38.83 9.89
CA ARG A 842 1.60 38.07 9.49
C ARG A 842 2.03 38.44 8.08
N THR A 843 3.33 38.34 7.80
CA THR A 843 3.90 38.65 6.47
C THR A 843 4.77 37.52 5.96
N TYR A 844 4.78 37.33 4.64
CA TYR A 844 5.41 36.19 3.97
C TYR A 844 6.29 36.64 2.78
N THR A 845 7.13 35.75 2.27
CA THR A 845 7.89 35.92 1.02
C THR A 845 8.04 34.56 0.35
N GLY A 846 7.31 34.32 -0.74
CA GLY A 846 6.98 32.94 -1.11
C GLY A 846 6.18 32.30 0.03
N THR A 847 6.50 31.07 0.41
CA THR A 847 5.84 30.41 1.56
C THR A 847 6.45 30.80 2.91
N ARG A 848 7.66 31.37 2.93
CA ARG A 848 8.44 31.65 4.15
C ARG A 848 7.87 32.81 4.96
N ILE A 849 7.72 32.62 6.28
CA ILE A 849 7.25 33.67 7.19
C ILE A 849 8.34 34.71 7.48
N ARG A 850 7.97 35.99 7.57
CA ARG A 850 8.87 37.11 7.90
C ARG A 850 8.51 37.75 9.23
N THR A 851 7.21 37.98 9.47
CA THR A 851 6.70 38.42 10.76
C THR A 851 5.42 37.70 11.18
N ALA A 852 5.20 37.62 12.48
CA ALA A 852 3.89 37.39 13.08
C ALA A 852 3.72 38.40 14.22
N GLY A 853 2.72 39.29 14.14
CA GLY A 853 2.63 40.43 15.04
C GLY A 853 3.92 41.25 15.03
N GLY A 854 4.54 41.41 16.20
CA GLY A 854 5.87 42.00 16.36
C GLY A 854 7.04 41.02 16.29
N VAL A 855 6.81 39.70 16.25
CA VAL A 855 7.87 38.68 16.16
C VAL A 855 8.46 38.65 14.74
N ARG A 856 9.79 38.63 14.66
CA ARG A 856 10.57 38.60 13.41
C ARG A 856 11.27 37.26 13.21
N TYR A 857 11.29 36.78 11.97
CA TYR A 857 11.88 35.49 11.58
C TYR A 857 12.94 35.66 10.46
N GLU A 858 14.06 34.96 10.58
CA GLU A 858 15.06 34.79 9.51
C GLU A 858 15.17 33.29 9.16
N HIS A 859 15.51 32.97 7.91
CA HIS A 859 15.60 31.60 7.40
C HIS A 859 16.91 31.41 6.62
N ASP A 860 17.41 30.18 6.53
CA ASP A 860 18.49 29.81 5.61
C ASP A 860 17.99 29.53 4.18
N THR A 861 18.89 29.10 3.29
CA THR A 861 18.57 28.75 1.89
C THR A 861 17.71 27.50 1.77
N ALA A 862 17.78 26.58 2.74
CA ALA A 862 16.89 25.43 2.84
C ALA A 862 15.49 25.80 3.40
N GLY A 863 15.24 27.07 3.70
CA GLY A 863 13.96 27.55 4.21
C GLY A 863 13.73 27.25 5.69
N ARG A 864 14.77 26.86 6.44
CA ARG A 864 14.69 26.53 7.87
C ARG A 864 14.86 27.79 8.70
N ILE A 865 14.06 27.97 9.74
CA ILE A 865 14.14 29.16 10.63
C ILE A 865 15.46 29.13 11.40
N THR A 866 16.31 30.13 11.18
CA THR A 866 17.63 30.29 11.83
C THR A 866 17.62 31.32 12.96
N LEU A 867 16.66 32.24 12.96
CA LEU A 867 16.43 33.18 14.06
C LEU A 867 14.93 33.45 14.23
N ARG A 868 14.49 33.48 15.49
CA ARG A 868 13.21 34.05 15.91
C ARG A 868 13.49 35.13 16.95
N GLN A 869 12.87 36.30 16.80
CA GLN A 869 13.16 37.47 17.63
C GLN A 869 11.87 38.15 18.10
N LYS A 870 11.67 38.23 19.42
CA LYS A 870 10.49 38.82 20.07
C LYS A 870 10.82 40.19 20.67
N PRO A 871 10.05 41.26 20.38
CA PRO A 871 10.31 42.59 20.90
C PRO A 871 10.10 42.67 22.41
N ARG A 872 10.85 43.55 23.09
CA ARG A 872 10.61 43.92 24.50
C ARG A 872 10.57 45.43 24.65
N LEU A 873 9.62 45.93 25.43
CA LEU A 873 9.27 47.36 25.51
C LEU A 873 10.39 48.30 26.01
N SER A 874 11.45 47.77 26.62
CA SER A 874 12.51 48.58 27.26
C SER A 874 13.87 47.87 27.39
N ARG A 875 14.12 46.81 26.61
CA ARG A 875 15.38 46.03 26.60
C ARG A 875 15.70 45.56 25.17
N LYS A 876 16.86 44.94 24.97
CA LYS A 876 17.13 44.17 23.73
C LYS A 876 16.02 43.13 23.52
N PRO A 877 15.63 42.84 22.27
CA PRO A 877 14.62 41.83 21.97
C PRO A 877 15.13 40.42 22.29
N ASP A 878 14.25 39.55 22.77
CA ASP A 878 14.58 38.15 23.01
C ASP A 878 14.86 37.49 21.67
N THR A 879 16.06 36.93 21.52
CA THR A 879 16.55 36.42 20.24
C THR A 879 17.02 34.99 20.41
N TRP A 880 16.32 34.05 19.79
CA TRP A 880 16.75 32.66 19.63
C TRP A 880 17.55 32.54 18.34
N ARG A 881 18.61 31.75 18.33
CA ARG A 881 19.35 31.35 17.12
C ARG A 881 19.43 29.83 17.03
N TYR A 882 19.02 29.29 15.89
CA TYR A 882 18.86 27.86 15.65
C TYR A 882 19.93 27.35 14.68
N THR A 883 20.52 26.20 14.98
CA THR A 883 21.55 25.54 14.16
C THR A 883 21.04 24.17 13.71
N TRP A 884 21.10 23.94 12.40
CA TRP A 884 20.55 22.76 11.74
C TRP A 884 21.66 21.94 11.07
N ASP A 885 21.52 20.62 11.02
CA ASP A 885 22.47 19.74 10.33
C ASP A 885 22.15 19.57 8.83
N ALA A 886 22.80 18.61 8.16
CA ALA A 886 22.56 18.28 6.75
C ALA A 886 21.28 17.44 6.50
N GLU A 887 20.64 16.93 7.56
CA GLU A 887 19.42 16.12 7.52
C GLU A 887 18.18 16.91 8.00
N ASP A 888 18.29 18.23 8.05
CA ASP A 888 17.23 19.17 8.46
C ASP A 888 16.77 19.01 9.92
N ARG A 889 17.63 18.45 10.79
CA ARG A 889 17.41 18.31 12.25
C ARG A 889 18.01 19.50 13.01
N LEU A 890 17.33 19.94 14.09
CA LEU A 890 17.80 21.02 14.96
C LEU A 890 18.82 20.48 15.96
N VAL A 891 20.12 20.75 15.77
CA VAL A 891 21.19 20.22 16.63
C VAL A 891 21.60 21.15 17.77
N SER A 892 21.34 22.46 17.65
CA SER A 892 21.66 23.42 18.71
C SER A 892 20.79 24.68 18.67
N VAL A 893 20.54 25.28 19.84
CA VAL A 893 19.92 26.59 20.00
C VAL A 893 20.68 27.45 21.01
N LEU A 894 20.91 28.71 20.66
CA LEU A 894 21.31 29.78 21.59
C LEU A 894 20.04 30.53 22.00
N THR A 895 19.76 30.57 23.31
CA THR A 895 18.56 31.21 23.87
C THR A 895 18.80 32.67 24.29
N PRO A 896 17.74 33.48 24.51
CA PRO A 896 17.86 34.94 24.74
C PRO A 896 18.69 35.38 25.95
N ASP A 897 18.88 34.50 26.92
CA ASP A 897 19.70 34.66 28.12
C ASP A 897 21.21 34.40 27.88
N GLY A 898 21.55 33.82 26.72
CA GLY A 898 22.92 33.40 26.37
C GLY A 898 23.22 31.92 26.63
N THR A 899 22.25 31.15 27.13
CA THR A 899 22.42 29.70 27.33
C THR A 899 22.45 28.97 25.99
N VAL A 900 23.29 27.93 25.87
CA VAL A 900 23.33 27.03 24.71
C VAL A 900 22.73 25.67 25.09
N TRP A 901 21.83 25.18 24.26
CA TRP A 901 21.31 23.82 24.32
C TRP A 901 21.73 23.03 23.08
N ARG A 902 22.15 21.77 23.29
CA ARG A 902 22.49 20.79 22.25
C ARG A 902 21.45 19.67 22.25
N TYR A 903 21.11 19.17 21.07
CA TYR A 903 20.19 18.05 20.85
C TYR A 903 20.93 16.90 20.16
N GLN A 904 20.64 15.66 20.58
CA GLN A 904 21.28 14.45 20.04
C GLN A 904 20.24 13.48 19.48
N TYR A 905 20.59 12.80 18.38
CA TYR A 905 19.66 12.01 17.57
C TYR A 905 20.16 10.61 17.26
N ASP A 906 19.26 9.62 17.32
CA ASP A 906 19.60 8.26 16.88
C ASP A 906 19.66 8.14 15.33
N PRO A 907 20.15 7.00 14.81
CA PRO A 907 20.20 6.74 13.36
C PRO A 907 18.86 6.73 12.61
N LEU A 908 17.72 6.75 13.31
CA LEU A 908 16.37 6.85 12.74
C LEU A 908 15.86 8.30 12.74
N GLY A 909 16.57 9.23 13.41
CA GLY A 909 16.18 10.63 13.55
C GLY A 909 15.35 10.94 14.80
N ARG A 910 15.19 9.99 15.73
CA ARG A 910 14.52 10.25 17.01
C ARG A 910 15.48 10.99 17.94
N ARG A 911 15.04 12.10 18.54
CA ARG A 911 15.81 12.82 19.56
C ARG A 911 15.94 11.96 20.81
N ILE A 912 17.17 11.65 21.22
CA ILE A 912 17.49 10.78 22.36
C ILE A 912 18.03 11.53 23.57
N ALA A 913 18.55 12.75 23.38
CA ALA A 913 18.91 13.61 24.50
C ALA A 913 18.74 15.09 24.15
N LYS A 914 18.55 15.91 25.19
CA LYS A 914 18.87 17.34 25.16
C LYS A 914 19.75 17.73 26.33
N GLN A 915 20.71 18.62 26.08
CA GLN A 915 21.79 18.99 26.99
C GLN A 915 21.87 20.51 27.11
N ARG A 916 21.83 21.04 28.34
CA ARG A 916 22.20 22.45 28.61
C ARG A 916 23.69 22.53 28.88
N LEU A 917 24.41 23.36 28.13
CA LEU A 917 25.85 23.54 28.31
C LEU A 917 26.15 24.57 29.41
N ALA A 918 27.36 24.51 29.96
CA ALA A 918 27.83 25.44 30.97
C ALA A 918 28.04 26.86 30.41
N ALA A 919 27.74 27.88 31.23
CA ALA A 919 27.81 29.29 30.84
C ALA A 919 29.26 29.84 30.75
N ASP A 920 30.28 29.02 30.99
CA ASP A 920 31.69 29.36 30.82
C ASP A 920 32.20 29.14 29.38
N GLY A 921 31.37 28.56 28.50
CA GLY A 921 31.73 28.24 27.12
C GLY A 921 32.45 26.90 26.95
N SER A 922 32.53 26.08 28.00
CA SER A 922 32.95 24.68 27.89
C SER A 922 31.82 23.78 27.38
N GLU A 923 32.17 22.61 26.81
CA GLU A 923 31.18 21.57 26.49
C GLU A 923 30.66 20.80 27.72
N THR A 924 30.89 21.31 28.93
CA THR A 924 30.42 20.69 30.16
C THR A 924 28.89 20.72 30.21
N ILE A 925 28.30 19.54 30.38
CA ILE A 925 26.83 19.36 30.46
C ILE A 925 26.38 19.74 31.87
N ALA A 926 25.62 20.83 31.99
CA ALA A 926 25.05 21.32 33.25
C ALA A 926 23.70 20.66 33.61
N GLU A 927 23.01 20.10 32.62
CA GLU A 927 21.73 19.40 32.74
C GLU A 927 21.52 18.55 31.50
N GLN A 928 21.00 17.33 31.64
CA GLN A 928 20.64 16.45 30.52
C GLN A 928 19.27 15.84 30.74
N ALA A 929 18.46 15.77 29.69
CA ALA A 929 17.26 14.95 29.65
C ALA A 929 17.39 13.91 28.54
N ASP A 930 17.43 12.64 28.93
CA ASP A 930 17.41 11.48 28.04
C ASP A 930 15.97 11.15 27.64
N PHE A 931 15.78 10.72 26.41
CA PHE A 931 14.49 10.33 25.83
C PHE A 931 14.55 8.88 25.34
N THR A 932 13.55 8.07 25.73
CA THR A 932 13.41 6.68 25.32
C THR A 932 12.11 6.50 24.55
N TRP A 933 12.19 5.76 23.45
CA TRP A 933 11.12 5.58 22.47
C TRP A 933 10.61 4.14 22.49
N ASP A 934 9.32 3.98 22.18
CA ASP A 934 8.63 2.73 21.92
C ASP A 934 8.12 2.84 20.48
N ASP A 935 8.87 2.24 19.54
CA ASP A 935 8.80 2.54 18.10
C ASP A 935 8.91 4.05 17.83
N THR A 936 7.84 4.72 17.36
CA THR A 936 7.82 6.18 17.14
C THR A 936 7.22 6.97 18.31
N THR A 937 6.85 6.33 19.43
CA THR A 937 6.15 6.99 20.54
C THR A 937 7.08 7.21 21.72
N LEU A 938 7.17 8.44 22.24
CA LEU A 938 7.99 8.73 23.42
C LEU A 938 7.40 8.03 24.65
N CYS A 939 8.14 7.10 25.26
CA CYS A 939 7.65 6.27 26.36
C CYS A 939 8.26 6.62 27.73
N GLU A 940 9.48 7.16 27.76
CA GLU A 940 10.14 7.57 29.01
C GLU A 940 11.11 8.74 28.79
N GLN A 941 11.21 9.61 29.77
CA GLN A 941 12.23 10.66 29.89
C GLN A 941 12.94 10.52 31.23
N THR A 942 14.27 10.66 31.26
CA THR A 942 15.05 10.79 32.51
C THR A 942 15.84 12.10 32.49
N THR A 943 15.54 13.03 33.41
CA THR A 943 16.32 14.26 33.60
C THR A 943 17.34 14.09 34.72
N HIS A 944 18.61 14.37 34.42
CA HIS A 944 19.74 14.36 35.35
C HIS A 944 20.24 15.79 35.59
N MET A 945 20.46 16.15 36.86
CA MET A 945 20.94 17.46 37.30
C MET A 945 22.19 17.30 38.20
N PRO A 946 23.40 17.23 37.60
CA PRO A 946 24.64 17.07 38.34
C PRO A 946 24.83 18.12 39.44
N GLY A 947 25.29 17.70 40.61
CA GLY A 947 25.51 18.60 41.77
C GLY A 947 24.26 18.95 42.57
N THR A 948 23.10 18.35 42.27
CA THR A 948 21.90 18.41 43.14
C THR A 948 21.79 17.18 44.03
N SER A 949 20.88 17.19 45.01
CA SER A 949 20.58 16.03 45.87
C SER A 949 19.65 14.99 45.23
N LEU A 950 19.34 15.13 43.93
CA LEU A 950 18.49 14.23 43.16
C LEU A 950 19.36 13.54 42.09
N GLY A 951 19.35 12.21 42.04
CA GLY A 951 20.04 11.44 41.00
C GLY A 951 19.34 11.53 39.64
N GLY A 952 18.01 11.62 39.66
CA GLY A 952 17.23 11.94 38.49
C GLY A 952 15.73 12.11 38.77
N LEU A 953 15.05 12.70 37.78
CA LEU A 953 13.60 12.76 37.67
C LEU A 953 13.19 11.96 36.43
N THR A 954 12.49 10.85 36.61
CA THR A 954 11.97 10.03 35.51
C THR A 954 10.48 10.27 35.31
N LEU A 955 10.06 10.53 34.08
CA LEU A 955 8.67 10.51 33.64
C LEU A 955 8.47 9.32 32.70
N THR A 956 7.56 8.41 33.03
CA THR A 956 7.18 7.27 32.18
C THR A 956 5.73 7.41 31.72
N TRP A 957 5.45 7.15 30.43
CA TRP A 957 4.14 7.28 29.81
C TRP A 957 3.63 5.97 29.19
N ASN A 958 2.32 5.76 29.28
CA ASN A 958 1.59 4.72 28.53
C ASN A 958 0.60 5.39 27.58
N HIS A 959 0.42 4.82 26.38
CA HIS A 959 -0.40 5.37 25.31
C HIS A 959 -1.38 4.32 24.76
N ASP A 960 -2.46 4.77 24.12
CA ASP A 960 -3.27 3.99 23.18
C ASP A 960 -3.14 4.60 21.78
N GLY A 961 -2.43 3.92 20.87
CA GLY A 961 -1.88 4.57 19.68
C GLY A 961 -1.04 5.78 20.10
N SER A 962 -1.39 6.96 19.60
CA SER A 962 -0.76 8.24 19.98
C SER A 962 -1.43 8.97 21.15
N ARG A 963 -2.49 8.44 21.75
CA ARG A 963 -3.24 9.08 22.85
C ARG A 963 -2.65 8.69 24.22
N PRO A 964 -2.06 9.59 25.01
CA PRO A 964 -1.50 9.27 26.32
C PRO A 964 -2.58 8.94 27.36
N LEU A 965 -2.33 7.93 28.21
CA LEU A 965 -3.30 7.37 29.18
C LEU A 965 -2.86 7.61 30.63
N THR A 966 -1.57 7.46 30.92
CA THR A 966 -1.01 7.59 32.27
C THR A 966 0.37 8.23 32.24
N GLN A 967 0.72 8.93 33.32
CA GLN A 967 2.07 9.41 33.60
C GLN A 967 2.47 8.91 35.00
N THR A 968 3.67 8.34 35.12
CA THR A 968 4.33 8.10 36.42
C THR A 968 5.54 9.01 36.54
N GLU A 969 5.61 9.77 37.62
CA GLU A 969 6.81 10.50 38.03
C GLU A 969 7.56 9.68 39.09
N ARG A 970 8.88 9.52 38.95
CA ARG A 970 9.75 8.82 39.90
C ARG A 970 11.01 9.64 40.16
N ARG A 971 11.47 9.67 41.42
CA ARG A 971 12.63 10.44 41.87
C ARG A 971 13.63 9.52 42.56
N THR A 972 14.90 9.57 42.17
CA THR A 972 15.94 8.68 42.73
C THR A 972 17.06 9.44 43.43
N ALA A 973 17.77 8.75 44.33
CA ALA A 973 18.88 9.31 45.11
C ALA A 973 20.12 9.56 44.25
N ALA A 974 20.93 10.57 44.62
CA ALA A 974 22.15 10.93 43.86
C ALA A 974 23.32 9.96 44.11
N ASP A 975 23.34 9.34 45.28
CA ASP A 975 24.29 8.32 45.74
C ASP A 975 23.83 6.88 45.45
N VAL A 976 22.51 6.64 45.38
CA VAL A 976 21.92 5.35 44.94
C VAL A 976 20.90 5.59 43.82
N PRO A 977 21.31 5.73 42.55
CA PRO A 977 20.43 6.15 41.44
C PRO A 977 19.29 5.19 41.06
N GLN A 978 19.24 4.00 41.64
CA GLN A 978 18.16 3.01 41.50
C GLN A 978 17.21 2.96 42.72
N GLU A 979 17.52 3.66 43.82
CA GLU A 979 16.65 3.74 44.99
C GLU A 979 15.64 4.88 44.82
N GLU A 980 14.35 4.53 44.87
CA GLU A 980 13.24 5.45 44.68
C GLU A 980 12.88 6.18 45.99
N ILE A 981 13.02 7.50 45.99
CA ILE A 981 12.70 8.37 47.14
C ILE A 981 11.20 8.72 47.18
N ASP A 982 10.60 8.91 46.00
CA ASP A 982 9.23 9.38 45.81
C ASP A 982 8.73 8.95 44.42
N SER A 983 7.50 8.45 44.36
CA SER A 983 6.80 8.19 43.09
C SER A 983 5.34 8.59 43.13
N ARG A 984 4.87 9.17 42.03
CA ARG A 984 3.57 9.82 41.91
C ARG A 984 2.91 9.38 40.61
N PHE A 985 1.69 8.84 40.70
CA PHE A 985 0.95 8.28 39.57
C PHE A 985 -0.22 9.16 39.17
N TYR A 986 -0.41 9.36 37.86
CA TYR A 986 -1.45 10.22 37.30
C TYR A 986 -2.18 9.56 36.15
N ALA A 987 -3.51 9.62 36.18
CA ALA A 987 -4.33 9.46 34.99
C ALA A 987 -4.17 10.69 34.09
N ILE A 988 -4.11 10.46 32.77
CA ILE A 988 -4.14 11.52 31.77
C ILE A 988 -5.55 11.55 31.16
N VAL A 989 -6.18 12.71 31.22
CA VAL A 989 -7.37 13.02 30.41
C VAL A 989 -6.90 13.76 29.17
N THR A 990 -7.50 13.47 28.02
CA THR A 990 -7.21 14.17 26.76
C THR A 990 -8.41 14.99 26.25
N ASP A 991 -8.15 15.78 25.22
CA ASP A 991 -9.18 16.28 24.29
C ASP A 991 -9.59 15.19 23.27
N LEU A 992 -10.25 15.63 22.20
CA LEU A 992 -10.77 14.81 21.11
C LEU A 992 -9.68 14.21 20.19
N VAL A 993 -8.49 14.82 20.09
CA VAL A 993 -7.39 14.33 19.23
C VAL A 993 -6.35 13.51 19.99
N GLY A 994 -6.20 13.76 21.30
CA GLY A 994 -5.21 13.12 22.17
C GLY A 994 -4.32 14.09 22.94
N THR A 995 -4.57 15.40 22.86
CA THR A 995 -3.82 16.42 23.63
C THR A 995 -4.12 16.25 25.13
N PRO A 996 -3.13 16.14 26.03
CA PRO A 996 -3.37 16.14 27.47
C PRO A 996 -4.07 17.42 27.94
N THR A 997 -5.19 17.26 28.65
CA THR A 997 -6.02 18.35 29.18
C THR A 997 -5.97 18.42 30.71
N GLU A 998 -5.99 17.27 31.39
CA GLU A 998 -5.83 17.14 32.84
C GLU A 998 -4.84 16.02 33.20
N LEU A 999 -4.04 16.21 34.26
CA LEU A 999 -3.45 15.15 35.07
C LEU A 999 -4.25 15.03 36.37
N VAL A 1000 -4.67 13.81 36.72
CA VAL A 1000 -5.53 13.54 37.89
C VAL A 1000 -4.87 12.48 38.77
N ASP A 1001 -4.81 12.73 40.08
CA ASP A 1001 -4.28 11.76 41.07
C ASP A 1001 -5.31 10.67 41.43
N GLU A 1002 -4.86 9.66 42.17
CA GLU A 1002 -5.68 8.51 42.58
C GLU A 1002 -6.78 8.87 43.60
N GLN A 1003 -6.79 10.09 44.13
CA GLN A 1003 -7.83 10.62 45.02
C GLN A 1003 -8.86 11.46 44.24
N GLY A 1004 -8.61 11.74 42.96
CA GLY A 1004 -9.47 12.53 42.08
C GLY A 1004 -9.16 14.02 42.05
N HIS A 1005 -8.02 14.47 42.61
CA HIS A 1005 -7.60 15.86 42.50
C HIS A 1005 -6.91 16.12 41.16
N ILE A 1006 -7.19 17.28 40.58
CA ILE A 1006 -6.55 17.74 39.34
C ILE A 1006 -5.23 18.43 39.69
N VAL A 1007 -4.13 17.69 39.57
CA VAL A 1007 -2.78 18.15 39.92
C VAL A 1007 -2.12 19.01 38.82
N TRP A 1008 -2.66 18.96 37.60
CA TRP A 1008 -2.31 19.83 36.48
C TRP A 1008 -3.50 19.91 35.50
N ARG A 1009 -3.77 21.09 34.96
CA ARG A 1009 -4.77 21.32 33.91
C ARG A 1009 -4.32 22.43 32.97
N THR A 1010 -4.48 22.22 31.66
CA THR A 1010 -4.23 23.25 30.64
C THR A 1010 -5.50 24.01 30.24
N ARG A 1011 -5.29 25.26 29.80
CA ARG A 1011 -6.09 25.94 28.79
C ARG A 1011 -5.14 26.26 27.63
N SER A 1012 -5.55 25.95 26.40
CA SER A 1012 -4.77 26.18 25.18
C SER A 1012 -5.49 27.12 24.23
N THR A 1013 -4.75 27.81 23.37
CA THR A 1013 -5.28 28.35 22.10
C THR A 1013 -5.56 27.20 21.12
N LEU A 1014 -6.33 27.47 20.07
CA LEU A 1014 -6.62 26.52 18.97
C LEU A 1014 -5.38 25.78 18.46
N TRP A 1015 -4.24 26.48 18.36
CA TRP A 1015 -2.98 25.98 17.81
C TRP A 1015 -2.00 25.48 18.88
N GLY A 1016 -2.49 25.12 20.07
CA GLY A 1016 -1.70 24.43 21.09
C GLY A 1016 -0.77 25.34 21.92
N GLY A 1017 -0.94 26.66 21.85
CA GLY A 1017 -0.28 27.58 22.78
C GLY A 1017 -0.88 27.38 24.18
N THR A 1018 -0.13 26.75 25.08
CA THR A 1018 -0.65 26.21 26.36
C THR A 1018 -0.27 27.07 27.58
N ALA A 1019 -1.22 27.25 28.49
CA ALA A 1019 -1.00 27.75 29.85
C ALA A 1019 -1.72 26.86 30.88
N TRP A 1020 -1.14 26.64 32.05
CA TRP A 1020 -1.69 25.73 33.07
C TRP A 1020 -2.07 26.43 34.39
N ASN A 1021 -2.81 25.72 35.24
CA ASN A 1021 -3.25 26.24 36.53
C ASN A 1021 -2.08 26.61 37.46
N ARG A 1022 -2.17 27.78 38.12
CA ARG A 1022 -1.17 28.27 39.08
C ARG A 1022 -1.00 27.39 40.32
N THR A 1023 -1.92 26.46 40.55
CA THR A 1023 -1.91 25.50 41.66
C THR A 1023 -1.34 24.13 41.26
N ALA A 1024 -0.73 24.00 40.08
CA ALA A 1024 -0.23 22.72 39.60
C ALA A 1024 0.92 22.19 40.49
N THR A 1025 0.82 20.91 40.87
CA THR A 1025 1.81 20.16 41.67
C THR A 1025 2.50 19.05 40.85
N ALA A 1026 2.09 18.89 39.60
CA ALA A 1026 2.68 18.03 38.58
C ALA A 1026 2.80 18.79 37.25
N TYR A 1027 3.46 18.19 36.26
CA TYR A 1027 3.64 18.77 34.93
C TYR A 1027 3.68 17.67 33.87
N THR A 1028 3.27 17.98 32.64
CA THR A 1028 3.54 17.13 31.47
C THR A 1028 4.09 17.95 30.29
N PRO A 1029 5.16 17.49 29.62
CA PRO A 1029 5.69 18.14 28.42
C PRO A 1029 4.91 17.79 27.15
N LEU A 1030 4.08 16.75 27.17
CA LEU A 1030 3.30 16.30 26.01
C LEU A 1030 2.28 17.36 25.55
N ARG A 1031 2.06 17.50 24.24
CA ARG A 1031 1.15 18.48 23.62
C ARG A 1031 0.18 17.77 22.68
N PHE A 1032 -0.02 18.24 21.45
CA PHE A 1032 -0.74 17.45 20.43
C PHE A 1032 -0.09 16.06 20.27
N PRO A 1033 -0.79 15.05 19.71
CA PRO A 1033 -0.20 13.76 19.37
C PRO A 1033 1.19 13.89 18.71
N GLY A 1034 2.19 13.14 19.20
CA GLY A 1034 3.58 13.21 18.75
C GLY A 1034 4.45 14.35 19.33
N GLN A 1035 3.83 15.37 19.93
CA GLN A 1035 4.51 16.62 20.27
C GLN A 1035 5.01 16.70 21.72
N TYR A 1036 6.25 17.17 21.89
CA TYR A 1036 6.92 17.44 23.15
C TYR A 1036 7.30 18.92 23.27
N PHE A 1037 6.89 19.60 24.33
CA PHE A 1037 7.20 21.01 24.58
C PHE A 1037 8.61 21.20 25.19
N ASP A 1038 9.43 21.97 24.50
CA ASP A 1038 10.75 22.40 24.97
C ASP A 1038 10.65 23.80 25.59
N LEU A 1039 10.93 23.91 26.89
CA LEU A 1039 10.83 25.16 27.66
C LEU A 1039 11.79 26.24 27.13
N GLU A 1040 13.00 25.83 26.76
CA GLU A 1040 14.10 26.69 26.32
C GLU A 1040 13.83 27.37 24.96
N THR A 1041 13.15 26.66 24.05
CA THR A 1041 12.71 27.21 22.76
C THR A 1041 11.29 27.74 22.80
N SER A 1042 10.45 27.31 23.76
CA SER A 1042 8.99 27.45 23.70
C SER A 1042 8.39 26.92 22.39
N LEU A 1043 9.01 25.88 21.81
CA LEU A 1043 8.55 25.16 20.62
C LEU A 1043 8.09 23.76 21.00
N HIS A 1044 7.40 23.10 20.09
CA HIS A 1044 7.08 21.68 20.20
C HIS A 1044 7.99 20.88 19.26
N TYR A 1045 8.89 20.06 19.80
CA TYR A 1045 9.56 19.02 19.04
C TYR A 1045 8.51 17.95 18.64
N ASN A 1046 8.47 17.60 17.35
CA ASN A 1046 7.49 16.68 16.78
C ASN A 1046 8.21 15.74 15.80
N TYR A 1047 8.95 14.78 16.37
CA TYR A 1047 9.82 13.81 15.70
C TYR A 1047 10.69 14.42 14.58
N PHE A 1048 10.26 14.38 13.33
CA PHE A 1048 11.07 14.87 12.20
C PHE A 1048 11.11 16.40 12.04
N ARG A 1049 10.22 17.15 12.71
CA ARG A 1049 10.17 18.63 12.63
C ARG A 1049 9.96 19.30 13.99
N HIS A 1050 10.14 20.62 14.03
CA HIS A 1050 9.81 21.47 15.19
C HIS A 1050 8.65 22.40 14.83
N TYR A 1051 7.63 22.46 15.68
CA TYR A 1051 6.38 23.21 15.49
C TYR A 1051 6.34 24.45 16.39
N ASP A 1052 5.90 25.59 15.84
CA ASP A 1052 5.68 26.84 16.58
C ASP A 1052 4.16 27.13 16.72
N PRO A 1053 3.59 26.98 17.94
CA PRO A 1053 2.16 27.15 18.18
C PRO A 1053 1.67 28.60 18.03
N GLU A 1054 2.56 29.60 17.96
CA GLU A 1054 2.20 31.01 17.75
C GLU A 1054 1.99 31.33 16.26
N THR A 1055 2.40 30.44 15.37
CA THR A 1055 2.27 30.59 13.91
C THR A 1055 1.47 29.47 13.24
N ALA A 1056 1.27 28.34 13.93
CA ALA A 1056 0.71 27.09 13.41
C ALA A 1056 1.53 26.43 12.28
N ARG A 1057 2.86 26.59 12.33
CA ARG A 1057 3.81 26.13 11.30
C ARG A 1057 4.94 25.29 11.86
N TYR A 1058 5.57 24.52 10.98
CA TYR A 1058 6.87 23.94 11.23
C TYR A 1058 8.01 24.93 10.93
N LEU A 1059 9.14 24.79 11.62
CA LEU A 1059 10.35 25.59 11.41
C LEU A 1059 11.15 25.19 10.16
N SER A 1060 10.79 24.07 9.52
CA SER A 1060 11.40 23.53 8.31
C SER A 1060 10.32 23.05 7.33
N PRO A 1061 10.59 23.07 6.01
CA PRO A 1061 9.73 22.41 5.01
C PRO A 1061 9.60 20.91 5.26
N ASP A 1062 8.50 20.32 4.77
CA ASP A 1062 8.27 18.89 4.78
C ASP A 1062 9.29 18.16 3.89
N PRO A 1063 10.07 17.19 4.40
CA PRO A 1063 11.02 16.44 3.58
C PRO A 1063 10.34 15.52 2.55
N LEU A 1064 9.02 15.35 2.60
CA LEU A 1064 8.21 14.63 1.60
C LEU A 1064 7.55 15.56 0.56
N GLY A 1065 7.77 16.87 0.66
CA GLY A 1065 7.25 17.88 -0.28
C GLY A 1065 5.72 17.91 -0.37
N LEU A 1066 5.16 18.01 -1.58
CA LEU A 1066 3.70 18.05 -1.81
C LEU A 1066 3.00 16.67 -1.72
N LYS A 1067 3.67 15.65 -1.17
CA LYS A 1067 3.04 14.35 -0.91
C LYS A 1067 1.99 14.44 0.22
N PRO A 1068 2.32 14.90 1.45
CA PRO A 1068 1.42 14.75 2.60
C PRO A 1068 0.40 15.87 2.73
N ALA A 1069 0.78 17.09 2.37
CA ALA A 1069 -0.08 18.27 2.40
C ALA A 1069 0.24 19.18 1.20
N ASP A 1070 -0.70 20.05 0.85
CA ASP A 1070 -0.52 21.01 -0.25
C ASP A 1070 0.25 22.28 0.19
N ASN A 1071 0.38 22.50 1.51
CA ASN A 1071 1.31 23.46 2.12
C ASN A 1071 2.35 22.69 2.96
N PRO A 1072 3.63 22.64 2.54
CA PRO A 1072 4.66 21.82 3.19
C PRO A 1072 5.22 22.41 4.50
N THR A 1073 4.68 23.53 4.99
CA THR A 1073 5.18 24.19 6.23
C THR A 1073 4.08 24.48 7.25
N ALA A 1074 2.81 24.22 6.93
CA ALA A 1074 1.71 24.24 7.89
C ALA A 1074 1.69 22.94 8.73
N TYR A 1075 0.95 22.95 9.84
CA TYR A 1075 0.73 21.74 10.65
C TYR A 1075 -0.40 20.87 10.07
N VAL A 1076 -1.65 21.13 10.45
CA VAL A 1076 -2.84 20.45 9.92
C VAL A 1076 -3.93 21.46 9.61
N ARG A 1077 -4.91 21.10 8.77
CA ARG A 1077 -6.01 22.01 8.39
C ARG A 1077 -6.92 22.38 9.57
N ASN A 1078 -7.19 21.44 10.47
CA ASN A 1078 -8.01 21.65 11.66
C ASN A 1078 -7.50 20.77 12.84
N PRO A 1079 -6.95 21.36 13.93
CA PRO A 1079 -6.32 20.61 15.02
C PRO A 1079 -7.33 19.98 16.00
N HIS A 1080 -8.64 20.07 15.75
CA HIS A 1080 -9.66 19.33 16.51
C HIS A 1080 -10.08 18.01 15.86
N THR A 1081 -9.74 17.79 14.58
CA THR A 1081 -10.06 16.55 13.84
C THR A 1081 -8.84 15.86 13.23
N TRP A 1082 -7.72 16.58 13.10
CA TRP A 1082 -6.44 16.09 12.57
C TRP A 1082 -5.28 16.26 13.56
N SER A 1083 -4.24 15.45 13.40
CA SER A 1083 -2.91 15.64 13.97
C SER A 1083 -1.83 15.22 12.98
N ASP A 1084 -0.57 15.59 13.19
CA ASP A 1084 0.59 15.01 12.50
C ASP A 1084 1.57 14.48 13.56
N PRO A 1085 1.44 13.20 13.98
CA PRO A 1085 2.21 12.63 15.10
C PRO A 1085 3.69 12.40 14.86
N HIS A 1086 4.17 12.62 13.64
CA HIS A 1086 5.59 12.44 13.27
C HIS A 1086 6.24 13.71 12.73
N GLY A 1087 5.47 14.76 12.47
CA GLY A 1087 5.96 15.89 11.70
C GLY A 1087 6.27 15.51 10.25
N LEU A 1088 5.44 14.66 9.62
CA LEU A 1088 5.56 14.23 8.22
C LEU A 1088 4.23 14.07 7.47
N SER A 1089 3.10 13.84 8.15
CA SER A 1089 1.82 13.63 7.46
C SER A 1089 0.63 13.87 8.38
N PRO A 1090 -0.32 14.75 8.01
CA PRO A 1090 -1.61 14.82 8.69
C PRO A 1090 -2.35 13.48 8.65
N CYS A 1091 -3.00 13.13 9.74
CA CYS A 1091 -3.96 12.02 9.84
C CYS A 1091 -5.18 12.45 10.67
N LYS A 1092 -6.39 12.01 10.29
CA LYS A 1092 -7.58 12.17 11.14
C LYS A 1092 -7.45 11.31 12.39
N THR A 1093 -7.86 11.84 13.55
CA THR A 1093 -7.69 11.15 14.84
C THR A 1093 -8.87 10.26 15.23
N TRP A 1094 -9.79 10.02 14.29
CA TRP A 1094 -11.03 9.25 14.42
C TRP A 1094 -11.19 8.34 13.20
N PRO A 1095 -11.78 7.13 13.34
CA PRO A 1095 -12.09 6.24 12.22
C PRO A 1095 -13.27 6.74 11.37
N ASN A 1096 -13.29 8.04 11.01
CA ASN A 1096 -14.04 8.48 9.84
C ASN A 1096 -13.38 7.83 8.62
N LEU A 1097 -14.14 7.00 7.91
CA LEU A 1097 -13.73 6.34 6.67
C LEU A 1097 -13.34 7.44 5.65
N GLU A 1098 -12.04 7.64 5.42
CA GLU A 1098 -11.49 8.78 4.66
C GLU A 1098 -12.15 8.97 3.28
N PRO A 1099 -12.89 10.08 3.05
CA PRO A 1099 -13.48 10.43 1.77
C PRO A 1099 -12.90 11.78 1.32
N GLY A 1100 -11.64 11.79 0.88
CA GLY A 1100 -10.95 13.05 0.60
C GLY A 1100 -9.58 12.88 -0.04
N ASP A 1101 -8.85 11.83 0.34
CA ASP A 1101 -7.73 11.36 -0.48
C ASP A 1101 -8.30 10.77 -1.79
N VAL A 1102 -7.91 11.41 -2.89
CA VAL A 1102 -8.36 11.15 -4.27
C VAL A 1102 -8.47 9.65 -4.56
N PRO A 1103 -9.57 9.16 -5.17
CA PRO A 1103 -9.75 7.73 -5.44
C PRO A 1103 -8.56 7.17 -6.23
N ILE A 1104 -7.79 6.31 -5.56
CA ILE A 1104 -6.76 5.50 -6.21
C ILE A 1104 -7.48 4.59 -7.21
N ALA A 1105 -6.97 4.54 -8.46
CA ALA A 1105 -7.61 3.84 -9.57
C ALA A 1105 -8.01 2.39 -9.20
N PRO A 1106 -9.20 1.93 -9.63
CA PRO A 1106 -9.79 0.66 -9.16
C PRO A 1106 -9.08 -0.60 -9.67
N ASP A 1107 -8.20 -0.48 -10.68
CA ASP A 1107 -7.56 -1.55 -11.45
C ASP A 1107 -6.60 -2.47 -10.66
N LYS A 1108 -6.60 -2.42 -9.33
CA LYS A 1108 -5.76 -3.27 -8.45
C LYS A 1108 -6.54 -3.76 -7.23
N ILE A 1109 -7.49 -4.65 -7.49
CA ILE A 1109 -8.18 -5.47 -6.49
C ILE A 1109 -7.58 -6.88 -6.54
N PRO A 1110 -6.80 -7.30 -5.54
CA PRO A 1110 -6.70 -8.71 -5.17
C PRO A 1110 -8.05 -9.17 -4.60
N THR A 1111 -8.50 -10.38 -4.94
CA THR A 1111 -9.54 -11.05 -4.16
C THR A 1111 -8.99 -11.33 -2.76
N MET A 1112 -9.65 -10.82 -1.70
CA MET A 1112 -9.18 -10.98 -0.33
C MET A 1112 -9.00 -12.46 0.02
N SER A 1113 -7.74 -12.87 0.18
CA SER A 1113 -7.36 -14.22 0.52
C SER A 1113 -7.55 -14.49 2.02
N ALA A 1114 -7.54 -15.78 2.38
CA ALA A 1114 -7.48 -16.20 3.78
C ALA A 1114 -6.20 -15.73 4.52
N ALA A 1115 -5.17 -15.24 3.81
CA ALA A 1115 -3.98 -14.65 4.41
C ALA A 1115 -4.19 -13.17 4.82
N GLU A 1116 -4.91 -12.38 4.01
CA GLU A 1116 -5.34 -11.02 4.42
C GLU A 1116 -6.29 -11.08 5.62
N LEU A 1117 -7.12 -12.14 5.72
CA LEU A 1117 -7.92 -12.42 6.91
C LEU A 1117 -7.10 -12.75 8.18
N ARG A 1118 -5.83 -13.15 8.07
CA ARG A 1118 -4.95 -13.43 9.22
C ARG A 1118 -4.35 -12.14 9.78
N GLU A 1119 -3.90 -11.22 8.92
CA GLU A 1119 -3.50 -9.87 9.35
C GLU A 1119 -4.70 -9.08 9.92
N ALA A 1120 -5.92 -9.38 9.45
CA ALA A 1120 -7.19 -8.80 9.87
C ALA A 1120 -7.70 -9.23 11.28
N THR A 1121 -6.82 -9.50 12.25
CA THR A 1121 -7.19 -10.01 13.60
C THR A 1121 -6.87 -9.09 14.79
N GLY A 1122 -6.36 -7.86 14.59
CA GLY A 1122 -6.11 -6.90 15.68
C GLY A 1122 -6.52 -5.44 15.41
N ARG A 1123 -7.75 -5.07 15.80
CA ARG A 1123 -8.41 -3.73 15.79
C ARG A 1123 -8.58 -3.06 14.42
N PHE A 1124 -9.82 -2.80 13.98
CA PHE A 1124 -10.08 -2.25 12.64
C PHE A 1124 -11.23 -1.24 12.54
N ALA A 1125 -11.15 -0.39 11.52
CA ALA A 1125 -12.28 0.30 10.91
C ALA A 1125 -12.56 -0.33 9.54
N TYR A 1126 -13.82 -0.64 9.25
CA TYR A 1126 -14.22 -1.33 8.02
C TYR A 1126 -14.60 -0.33 6.93
N VAL A 1127 -13.68 -0.07 6.00
CA VAL A 1127 -13.90 0.82 4.85
C VAL A 1127 -14.40 -0.01 3.66
N VAL A 1128 -15.68 0.09 3.31
CA VAL A 1128 -16.09 -0.39 1.97
C VAL A 1128 -15.56 0.58 0.93
N MET A 1129 -14.62 0.10 0.11
CA MET A 1129 -14.00 0.86 -0.96
C MET A 1129 -14.97 1.04 -2.14
N PRO A 1130 -14.74 2.02 -3.05
CA PRO A 1130 -15.52 2.24 -4.26
C PRO A 1130 -15.52 1.12 -5.33
N GLY A 1131 -15.34 -0.14 -4.93
CA GLY A 1131 -15.54 -1.36 -5.73
C GLY A 1131 -16.15 -2.52 -4.91
N GLY A 1132 -16.70 -2.26 -3.72
CA GLY A 1132 -17.33 -3.27 -2.85
C GLY A 1132 -16.37 -4.10 -1.96
N GLU A 1133 -15.05 -3.91 -2.10
CA GLU A 1133 -14.00 -4.47 -1.24
C GLU A 1133 -14.15 -3.95 0.21
N LEU A 1134 -14.19 -4.86 1.20
CA LEU A 1134 -14.25 -4.51 2.62
C LEU A 1134 -12.82 -4.32 3.17
N ARG A 1135 -12.26 -3.12 3.11
CA ARG A 1135 -10.93 -2.84 3.69
C ARG A 1135 -10.97 -2.78 5.20
N VAL A 1136 -10.39 -3.83 5.79
CA VAL A 1136 -10.21 -4.02 7.22
C VAL A 1136 -9.01 -3.17 7.68
N THR A 1137 -9.25 -1.87 7.91
CA THR A 1137 -8.20 -0.85 8.10
C THR A 1137 -7.73 -0.79 9.55
N ARG A 1138 -6.47 -1.12 9.82
CA ARG A 1138 -5.97 -1.33 11.19
C ARG A 1138 -5.91 -0.05 12.03
N LEU A 1139 -6.63 -0.04 13.15
CA LEU A 1139 -6.67 1.07 14.09
C LEU A 1139 -5.43 1.08 14.99
N GLY A 1140 -4.43 1.87 14.59
CA GLY A 1140 -3.29 2.24 15.43
C GLY A 1140 -1.94 1.61 15.08
N SER A 1141 -1.83 0.86 13.96
CA SER A 1141 -0.52 0.46 13.43
C SER A 1141 0.04 1.54 12.52
N ILE A 1142 1.07 2.24 13.00
CA ILE A 1142 1.94 3.07 12.16
C ILE A 1142 2.67 2.15 11.18
N TYR A 1143 2.79 2.57 9.91
CA TYR A 1143 3.54 1.84 8.90
C TYR A 1143 5.06 1.95 9.15
N GLY A 1144 5.57 1.14 10.08
CA GLY A 1144 6.96 0.72 10.03
C GLY A 1144 7.21 -0.03 8.72
N HIS A 1145 8.25 0.34 7.98
CA HIS A 1145 8.59 -0.32 6.72
C HIS A 1145 9.01 -1.78 6.95
N VAL A 1146 8.11 -2.72 6.65
CA VAL A 1146 8.44 -4.15 6.53
C VAL A 1146 8.99 -4.41 5.13
N ASP A 1147 10.23 -3.97 4.88
CA ASP A 1147 10.95 -4.35 3.67
C ASP A 1147 11.48 -5.80 3.81
N LEU A 1148 10.96 -6.68 2.95
CA LEU A 1148 11.15 -8.13 3.00
C LEU A 1148 12.54 -8.58 2.53
N ALA A 1149 13.54 -8.62 3.43
CA ALA A 1149 14.82 -9.28 3.15
C ALA A 1149 15.53 -9.78 4.41
N GLN A 1150 15.65 -11.11 4.61
CA GLN A 1150 16.40 -11.67 5.75
C GLN A 1150 17.29 -12.89 5.40
N GLY A 1151 17.98 -13.50 6.37
CA GLY A 1151 18.63 -14.83 6.28
C GLY A 1151 20.00 -14.98 7.02
N ALA A 1152 20.12 -15.90 8.00
CA ALA A 1152 21.38 -16.57 8.47
C ALA A 1152 21.13 -17.61 9.62
N ASN A 1153 22.18 -18.35 10.04
CA ASN A 1153 22.06 -19.69 10.68
C ASN A 1153 22.04 -19.77 12.23
N VAL A 1154 21.61 -20.93 12.76
CA VAL A 1154 21.68 -21.37 14.18
C VAL A 1154 22.46 -22.69 14.32
N THR A 1155 23.07 -22.97 15.48
CA THR A 1155 23.90 -24.18 15.70
C THR A 1155 23.42 -25.13 16.82
N ALA A 1156 23.06 -26.35 16.42
CA ALA A 1156 23.27 -27.67 17.07
C ALA A 1156 22.64 -28.02 18.45
N ALA A 1157 21.91 -29.15 18.48
CA ALA A 1157 22.00 -30.20 19.52
C ALA A 1157 21.40 -31.55 19.03
N GLY A 1158 22.10 -32.69 19.24
CA GLY A 1158 21.55 -34.05 19.03
C GLY A 1158 22.57 -35.11 18.55
N GLU A 1159 22.66 -36.27 19.22
CA GLU A 1159 23.59 -37.37 18.90
C GLU A 1159 22.89 -38.66 18.43
N ILE A 1160 23.49 -39.39 17.47
CA ILE A 1160 23.30 -40.84 17.27
C ILE A 1160 24.66 -41.52 17.02
N LYS A 1161 24.80 -42.79 17.44
CA LYS A 1161 26.07 -43.55 17.48
C LYS A 1161 26.37 -44.32 16.19
N LEU A 1162 27.66 -44.54 15.94
CA LEU A 1162 28.20 -45.28 14.80
C LEU A 1162 28.47 -46.76 15.12
N TYR A 1163 28.31 -47.64 14.13
CA TYR A 1163 28.99 -48.94 14.10
C TYR A 1163 29.42 -49.28 12.66
N GLN A 1164 30.70 -49.57 12.46
CA GLN A 1164 31.32 -49.90 11.15
C GLN A 1164 31.02 -48.90 9.99
N GLY A 1165 30.76 -47.63 10.31
CA GLY A 1165 30.76 -46.52 9.34
C GLY A 1165 29.55 -46.43 8.40
N LEU A 1166 28.52 -47.27 8.55
CA LEU A 1166 27.34 -47.26 7.70
C LEU A 1166 26.05 -47.06 8.51
N ILE A 1167 25.33 -45.97 8.25
CA ILE A 1167 23.96 -45.76 8.70
C ILE A 1167 23.03 -46.21 7.57
N LYS A 1168 22.05 -47.07 7.86
CA LYS A 1168 21.24 -47.75 6.83
C LYS A 1168 19.92 -47.08 6.47
N SER A 1169 19.48 -46.08 7.25
CA SER A 1169 18.27 -45.30 7.03
C SER A 1169 18.22 -44.12 8.00
N ILE A 1170 17.80 -42.94 7.54
CA ILE A 1170 17.36 -41.81 8.38
C ILE A 1170 16.07 -41.27 7.75
N ASP A 1171 15.06 -41.03 8.57
CA ASP A 1171 13.82 -40.32 8.20
C ASP A 1171 14.05 -38.80 8.32
N ASN A 1172 13.36 -37.99 7.52
CA ASN A 1172 13.63 -36.56 7.42
C ASN A 1172 13.17 -35.77 8.66
N ARG A 1173 13.86 -34.66 9.00
CA ARG A 1173 13.32 -33.47 9.72
C ARG A 1173 14.30 -32.31 10.06
N SER A 1174 15.54 -32.24 9.54
CA SER A 1174 16.52 -31.24 10.05
C SER A 1174 17.64 -30.76 9.09
N GLY A 1175 17.45 -30.80 7.77
CA GLY A 1175 18.53 -30.50 6.82
C GLY A 1175 18.86 -29.01 6.63
N HIS A 1176 20.12 -28.62 6.90
CA HIS A 1176 20.77 -27.43 6.35
C HIS A 1176 22.29 -27.64 6.19
N TYR A 1177 22.90 -26.97 5.22
CA TYR A 1177 24.32 -27.05 4.84
C TYR A 1177 24.83 -25.66 4.41
N GLN A 1178 26.15 -25.41 4.50
CA GLN A 1178 26.78 -24.24 3.89
C GLN A 1178 28.20 -24.55 3.34
N PRO A 1179 28.51 -24.17 2.08
CA PRO A 1179 29.85 -24.23 1.51
C PRO A 1179 30.68 -22.95 1.78
N LYS A 1180 31.96 -22.96 1.38
CA LYS A 1180 32.78 -21.75 1.18
C LYS A 1180 33.16 -21.64 -0.30
N GLY A 1181 32.99 -20.46 -0.89
CA GLY A 1181 33.20 -20.20 -2.32
C GLY A 1181 34.65 -19.79 -2.68
N PRO A 1182 34.89 -18.90 -3.68
CA PRO A 1182 33.94 -17.97 -4.30
C PRO A 1182 33.71 -18.17 -5.81
N GLU A 1183 32.60 -18.80 -6.18
CA GLU A 1183 31.91 -18.54 -7.47
C GLU A 1183 30.41 -18.93 -7.29
N PRO A 1184 29.42 -18.25 -7.90
CA PRO A 1184 27.97 -18.53 -7.69
C PRO A 1184 27.46 -19.87 -8.25
N ARG A 1185 28.34 -20.83 -8.51
CA ARG A 1185 28.20 -21.83 -9.57
C ARG A 1185 27.90 -23.24 -9.06
N GLY A 1186 28.67 -23.73 -8.08
CA GLY A 1186 28.58 -25.12 -7.62
C GLY A 1186 27.22 -25.51 -7.01
N ALA A 1187 26.52 -24.58 -6.35
CA ALA A 1187 25.21 -24.85 -5.75
C ALA A 1187 24.10 -25.09 -6.80
N ALA A 1188 24.24 -24.54 -8.01
CA ALA A 1188 23.36 -24.89 -9.12
C ALA A 1188 23.76 -26.24 -9.74
N GLU A 1189 25.07 -26.51 -9.86
CA GLU A 1189 25.61 -27.75 -10.44
C GLU A 1189 25.21 -29.01 -9.63
N ASP A 1190 25.03 -28.91 -8.30
CA ASP A 1190 24.48 -30.00 -7.49
C ASP A 1190 22.96 -30.19 -7.67
N ALA A 1191 22.19 -29.09 -7.82
CA ALA A 1191 20.75 -29.15 -8.08
C ALA A 1191 20.42 -29.80 -9.45
N PHE A 1192 21.29 -29.61 -10.45
CA PHE A 1192 21.22 -30.38 -11.70
C PHE A 1192 21.44 -31.88 -11.47
N ARG A 1193 22.38 -32.26 -10.59
CA ARG A 1193 22.70 -33.67 -10.34
C ARG A 1193 21.58 -34.44 -9.63
N GLU A 1194 20.88 -33.82 -8.69
CA GLU A 1194 19.72 -34.45 -8.02
C GLU A 1194 18.45 -34.48 -8.89
N ALA A 1195 18.32 -33.56 -9.85
CA ALA A 1195 17.28 -33.61 -10.90
C ALA A 1195 17.57 -34.65 -12.02
N GLY A 1196 18.68 -35.40 -11.93
CA GLY A 1196 19.03 -36.50 -12.84
C GLY A 1196 20.11 -36.21 -13.88
N PHE A 1197 20.79 -35.06 -13.84
CA PHE A 1197 21.81 -34.66 -14.82
C PHE A 1197 23.23 -34.77 -14.26
N ASP A 1198 24.01 -35.77 -14.69
CA ASP A 1198 25.38 -36.00 -14.19
C ASP A 1198 26.34 -34.82 -14.46
N VAL A 1199 27.20 -34.50 -13.48
CA VAL A 1199 28.20 -33.42 -13.53
C VAL A 1199 29.48 -33.90 -12.85
N GLY A 1200 30.49 -34.30 -13.65
CA GLY A 1200 31.69 -35.03 -13.21
C GLY A 1200 32.87 -34.19 -12.71
N GLU A 1201 33.79 -34.86 -11.99
CA GLU A 1201 34.90 -34.25 -11.23
C GLU A 1201 36.23 -34.02 -12.00
N ASN A 1202 37.11 -33.24 -11.35
CA ASN A 1202 38.58 -33.10 -11.51
C ASN A 1202 39.05 -31.91 -12.40
N SER A 1203 40.14 -31.19 -12.08
CA SER A 1203 41.28 -31.55 -11.21
C SER A 1203 42.00 -30.36 -10.52
N TYR A 1204 42.52 -30.60 -9.30
CA TYR A 1204 43.77 -30.06 -8.71
C TYR A 1204 43.97 -28.53 -8.46
N LYS A 1205 44.15 -28.19 -7.17
CA LYS A 1205 45.25 -27.40 -6.55
C LYS A 1205 45.79 -26.15 -7.31
N GLU A 1206 45.95 -24.98 -6.70
CA GLU A 1206 46.74 -24.72 -5.48
C GLU A 1206 46.51 -23.30 -4.90
N ARG A 1207 47.35 -22.87 -3.94
CA ARG A 1207 47.35 -21.56 -3.20
C ARG A 1207 47.12 -20.33 -4.12
N TRP A 1208 46.47 -19.26 -3.68
CA TRP A 1208 46.79 -18.44 -2.48
C TRP A 1208 45.56 -17.78 -1.84
#